data_AF-A0A0D2NKH0-F1
#
_entry.id   AF-A0A0D2NKH0-F1
#
_cell.length_a   1.000
_cell.length_b   1.000
_cell.length_c   1.000
_cell.angle_alpha   90.00
_cell.angle_beta   90.00
_cell.angle_gamma   90.00
#
_symmetry.space_group_name_H-M   'P 1'
#
loop_
_entity.id
_entity.type
_entity.pdbx_description
1 polymer ?
#
loop_
_entity_poly.entity_id
_entity_poly.type
_entity_poly.pdbx_seq_one_letter_code
_entity_poly.pdbx_strand_id
1 'polypeptide(L)'
;MHAADQIDVELDDGMTVMVKQKPRDIPATRMGVGACLWEGELLLAAYLAAQPRHRYIGQRAVELGSGPGLAGLMLAMLGAQVVITDKDVVLPLIQENIELNGLPSTPGTSKHCGGSAMAEELEWGREGYMGRVAALASTPVDLVLAADVTYVDQDGQSPSTEHFVQTCKGLCGPQTVCLVSFELRSSQVKEVFLRESGREFSRVERLSKSALPKCYQVEHIELYKLQAVEAPSSQQLLELGERVRAEVPVLHQLVHGHDLVYLDNAATSQKPRAVLDAMNAYYEEYNSNVHRGVHSLSARATDAYEAARHKVAAFVNAATDREIVFTRNASEAINLVAYTWGLNNLKAGDEIILSVAEHHSNLVPWQLVAERTGAVLKHIGLTAQQELDVEQLKSMVNSRTKLISLPHVSNTLGCVLDVPAVVAAARSVGAKVLLDACQSVPHMPVDVQTLGADWIVASSHKMMGPTGIGFLWGRYDLLESMPPWMGGGEMIQDVFLDHSTYAAPPMRFEAGTPAIAEAIGLGAACDYLSSIGMDTVHAYEDDIGTYLYNQLAAVPKVTIYGPPPTAPRGRAALAAFNVEGLHATDVSTLLDNAGVAVRSGHHCTQPLHRFLGVPASARASCSVYTTRADVDAFIAALKDTIAFFEEVGSM
;
A
#
# COMPACT_ATOMS: atom_id res chain seq x y z
N MET A 1 2.97 -28.25 -23.22
CA MET A 1 3.27 -29.64 -22.77
C MET A 1 4.67 -30.03 -23.21
N HIS A 2 5.65 -29.91 -22.31
CA HIS A 2 7.03 -30.33 -22.57
C HIS A 2 7.19 -31.81 -22.19
N ALA A 3 7.49 -32.65 -23.19
CA ALA A 3 7.78 -34.07 -23.01
C ALA A 3 9.27 -34.31 -22.74
N ALA A 4 9.87 -33.51 -21.84
CA ALA A 4 11.27 -33.63 -21.48
C ALA A 4 11.41 -34.44 -20.18
N ASP A 5 12.16 -35.55 -20.26
CA ASP A 5 12.47 -36.42 -19.11
C ASP A 5 13.53 -35.79 -18.17
N GLN A 6 14.04 -34.61 -18.54
CA GLN A 6 15.09 -33.86 -17.86
C GLN A 6 14.91 -32.36 -18.09
N ILE A 7 15.08 -31.57 -17.03
CA ILE A 7 15.09 -30.10 -17.06
C ILE A 7 16.43 -29.64 -16.49
N ASP A 8 17.19 -28.92 -17.31
CA ASP A 8 18.47 -28.32 -16.91
C ASP A 8 18.24 -26.85 -16.60
N VAL A 9 18.60 -26.42 -15.39
CA VAL A 9 18.52 -25.01 -14.98
C VAL A 9 19.90 -24.52 -14.59
N GLU A 10 20.37 -23.49 -15.28
CA GLU A 10 21.66 -22.85 -15.03
C GLU A 10 21.51 -21.80 -13.92
N LEU A 11 22.33 -21.90 -12.87
CA LEU A 11 22.39 -20.97 -11.74
C LEU A 11 23.34 -19.81 -12.03
N ASP A 12 23.17 -18.70 -11.31
CA ASP A 12 23.99 -17.48 -11.45
C ASP A 12 25.50 -17.70 -11.18
N ASP A 13 25.88 -18.79 -10.51
CA ASP A 13 27.28 -19.17 -10.25
C ASP A 13 27.87 -20.12 -11.33
N GLY A 14 27.12 -20.38 -12.40
CA GLY A 14 27.51 -21.26 -13.50
C GLY A 14 27.33 -22.75 -13.21
N MET A 15 26.73 -23.14 -12.08
CA MET A 15 26.30 -24.52 -11.84
C MET A 15 25.01 -24.83 -12.61
N THR A 16 24.94 -26.00 -13.25
CA THR A 16 23.69 -26.53 -13.81
C THR A 16 23.04 -27.49 -12.83
N VAL A 17 21.83 -27.17 -12.38
CA VAL A 17 20.96 -28.07 -11.61
C VAL A 17 20.15 -28.90 -12.59
N MET A 18 20.39 -30.21 -12.60
CA MET A 18 19.67 -31.17 -13.45
C MET A 18 18.55 -31.83 -12.66
N VAL A 19 17.29 -31.56 -13.01
CA VAL A 19 16.14 -32.26 -12.41
C VAL A 19 15.64 -33.31 -13.39
N LYS A 20 15.72 -34.59 -13.00
CA LYS A 20 15.15 -35.72 -13.74
C LYS A 20 13.74 -35.98 -13.28
N GLN A 21 12.80 -36.18 -14.21
CA GLN A 21 11.43 -36.57 -13.88
C GLN A 21 10.89 -37.57 -14.91
N LYS A 22 9.99 -38.45 -14.50
CA LYS A 22 9.44 -39.50 -15.38
C LYS A 22 7.93 -39.31 -15.64
N PRO A 23 7.50 -38.78 -16.79
CA PRO A 23 6.07 -38.53 -17.05
C PRO A 23 5.31 -39.67 -17.76
N ARG A 24 5.85 -40.90 -17.92
CA ARG A 24 5.35 -41.83 -18.97
C ARG A 24 4.73 -43.18 -18.58
N ASP A 25 4.84 -43.68 -17.34
CA ASP A 25 4.54 -45.10 -17.08
C ASP A 25 3.29 -45.41 -16.23
N ILE A 26 2.40 -44.45 -15.97
CA ILE A 26 1.21 -44.72 -15.14
C ILE A 26 -0.07 -44.68 -16.02
N PRO A 27 -0.93 -45.73 -16.02
CA PRO A 27 -2.09 -45.82 -16.90
C PRO A 27 -3.05 -44.63 -16.74
N ALA A 28 -3.39 -43.98 -17.86
CA ALA A 28 -4.24 -42.78 -17.94
C ALA A 28 -5.64 -42.91 -17.30
N THR A 29 -6.09 -44.12 -16.99
CA THR A 29 -7.43 -44.39 -16.45
C THR A 29 -7.55 -44.22 -14.93
N ARG A 30 -6.47 -43.90 -14.19
CA ARG A 30 -6.52 -43.71 -12.73
C ARG A 30 -5.92 -42.41 -12.14
N MET A 31 -5.22 -41.55 -12.91
CA MET A 31 -4.45 -40.43 -12.32
C MET A 31 -5.04 -39.02 -12.42
N GLY A 32 -6.00 -38.75 -13.31
CA GLY A 32 -6.44 -37.36 -13.51
C GLY A 32 -5.30 -36.39 -13.85
N VAL A 33 -5.53 -35.09 -13.60
CA VAL A 33 -4.64 -33.96 -13.92
C VAL A 33 -3.36 -33.86 -13.06
N GLY A 34 -3.23 -34.66 -11.99
CA GLY A 34 -2.15 -34.55 -10.99
C GLY A 34 -0.81 -35.22 -11.37
N ALA A 35 -0.59 -35.57 -12.63
CA ALA A 35 0.67 -36.21 -13.08
C ALA A 35 1.29 -35.50 -14.30
N CYS A 36 0.77 -34.32 -14.63
CA CYS A 36 1.29 -33.49 -15.70
C CYS A 36 2.21 -32.41 -15.14
N LEU A 37 3.27 -32.11 -15.89
CA LEU A 37 4.09 -30.94 -15.62
C LEU A 37 3.36 -29.68 -16.10
N TRP A 38 3.14 -28.75 -15.18
CA TRP A 38 2.44 -27.50 -15.48
C TRP A 38 3.42 -26.37 -15.78
N GLU A 39 2.99 -25.41 -16.60
CA GLU A 39 3.84 -24.27 -16.94
C GLU A 39 4.04 -23.32 -15.74
N GLY A 40 3.08 -23.26 -14.80
CA GLY A 40 3.26 -22.55 -13.53
C GLY A 40 4.37 -23.15 -12.69
N GLU A 41 4.46 -24.49 -12.66
CA GLU A 41 5.49 -25.21 -11.92
C GLU A 41 6.90 -24.98 -12.51
N LEU A 42 7.01 -24.97 -13.85
CA LEU A 42 8.24 -24.60 -14.56
C LEU A 42 8.68 -23.16 -14.23
N LEU A 43 7.73 -22.22 -14.23
CA LEU A 43 8.01 -20.82 -13.86
C LEU A 43 8.51 -20.72 -12.42
N LEU A 44 7.86 -21.39 -11.48
CA LEU A 44 8.22 -21.34 -10.07
C LEU A 44 9.61 -21.96 -9.83
N ALA A 45 9.91 -23.10 -10.45
CA ALA A 45 11.22 -23.72 -10.38
C ALA A 45 12.32 -22.80 -10.96
N ALA A 46 12.08 -22.18 -12.11
CA ALA A 46 13.01 -21.22 -12.71
C ALA A 46 13.21 -19.98 -11.81
N TYR A 47 12.13 -19.49 -11.19
CA TYR A 47 12.20 -18.37 -10.26
C TYR A 47 13.06 -18.70 -9.04
N LEU A 48 12.92 -19.89 -8.44
CA LEU A 48 13.73 -20.34 -7.31
C LEU A 48 15.21 -20.46 -7.70
N ALA A 49 15.50 -21.03 -8.88
CA ALA A 49 16.87 -21.20 -9.35
C ALA A 49 17.59 -19.88 -9.67
N ALA A 50 16.85 -18.86 -10.09
CA ALA A 50 17.38 -17.51 -10.33
C ALA A 50 17.67 -16.72 -9.04
N GLN A 51 17.43 -17.30 -7.85
CA GLN A 51 17.78 -16.67 -6.57
C GLN A 51 19.10 -17.19 -6.03
N PRO A 52 19.83 -16.38 -5.24
CA PRO A 52 21.07 -16.83 -4.62
C PRO A 52 20.86 -18.08 -3.75
N ARG A 53 21.57 -19.16 -4.07
CA ARG A 53 21.45 -20.47 -3.41
C ARG A 53 21.51 -20.43 -1.88
N HIS A 54 22.35 -19.57 -1.31
CA HIS A 54 22.50 -19.43 0.14
C HIS A 54 21.20 -19.05 0.87
N ARG A 55 20.19 -18.54 0.15
CA ARG A 55 18.87 -18.24 0.71
C ARG A 55 18.11 -19.49 1.15
N TYR A 56 18.36 -20.65 0.53
CA TYR A 56 17.56 -21.86 0.73
C TYR A 56 18.22 -22.92 1.59
N ILE A 57 19.53 -22.81 1.81
CA ILE A 57 20.29 -23.81 2.55
C ILE A 57 19.75 -23.93 3.98
N GLY A 58 19.28 -25.12 4.33
CA GLY A 58 18.76 -25.42 5.66
C GLY A 58 17.34 -24.92 5.94
N GLN A 59 16.69 -24.25 4.97
CA GLN A 59 15.29 -23.88 5.08
C GLN A 59 14.39 -25.11 4.99
N ARG A 60 13.26 -25.08 5.69
CA ARG A 60 12.22 -26.08 5.59
C ARG A 60 11.08 -25.59 4.71
N ALA A 61 10.67 -26.39 3.74
CA ALA A 61 9.63 -26.04 2.80
C ALA A 61 8.55 -27.12 2.69
N VAL A 62 7.34 -26.68 2.35
CA VAL A 62 6.23 -27.56 1.98
C VAL A 62 5.73 -27.17 0.59
N GLU A 63 5.72 -28.12 -0.34
CA GLU A 63 5.14 -27.93 -1.66
C GLU A 63 3.72 -28.51 -1.70
N LEU A 64 2.77 -27.72 -2.19
CA LEU A 64 1.35 -28.01 -2.25
C LEU A 64 0.92 -28.34 -3.68
N GLY A 65 0.56 -29.62 -3.89
CA GLY A 65 -0.10 -30.16 -5.09
C GLY A 65 0.44 -29.64 -6.41
N SER A 66 1.60 -30.15 -6.82
CA SER A 66 2.32 -29.68 -8.00
C SER A 66 2.45 -30.72 -9.10
N GLY A 67 1.85 -31.91 -9.00
CA GLY A 67 2.07 -32.94 -10.00
C GLY A 67 3.38 -33.71 -9.76
N PRO A 68 4.40 -33.65 -10.63
CA PRO A 68 5.63 -34.44 -10.45
C PRO A 68 6.56 -33.93 -9.32
N GLY A 69 6.32 -32.75 -8.73
CA GLY A 69 7.11 -32.22 -7.61
C GLY A 69 8.32 -31.37 -8.02
N LEU A 70 8.33 -30.81 -9.22
CA LEU A 70 9.50 -30.14 -9.81
C LEU A 70 9.99 -28.96 -8.97
N ALA A 71 9.09 -28.10 -8.46
CA ALA A 71 9.50 -26.91 -7.73
C ALA A 71 10.12 -27.27 -6.36
N GLY A 72 9.58 -28.27 -5.67
CA GLY A 72 10.15 -28.78 -4.43
C GLY A 72 11.45 -29.56 -4.65
N LEU A 73 11.56 -30.35 -5.73
CA LEU A 73 12.81 -31.00 -6.11
C LEU A 73 13.91 -29.97 -6.39
N MET A 74 13.60 -28.91 -7.14
CA MET A 74 14.52 -27.79 -7.39
C MET A 74 14.98 -27.16 -6.07
N LEU A 75 14.05 -26.85 -5.18
CA LEU A 75 14.36 -26.23 -3.88
C LEU A 75 15.21 -27.15 -2.99
N ALA A 76 14.94 -28.46 -3.00
CA ALA A 76 15.74 -29.45 -2.30
C ALA A 76 17.17 -29.52 -2.87
N MET A 77 17.34 -29.50 -4.20
CA MET A 77 18.66 -29.45 -4.83
C MET A 77 19.44 -28.18 -4.48
N LEU A 78 18.75 -27.05 -4.27
CA LEU A 78 19.35 -25.80 -3.81
C LEU A 78 19.80 -25.85 -2.33
N GLY A 79 19.30 -26.80 -1.55
CA GLY A 79 19.76 -27.07 -0.18
C GLY A 79 18.68 -27.05 0.90
N ALA A 80 17.40 -26.96 0.52
CA ALA A 80 16.29 -26.98 1.47
C ALA A 80 15.86 -28.39 1.88
N GLN A 81 15.08 -28.48 2.94
CA GLN A 81 14.39 -29.69 3.40
C GLN A 81 12.92 -29.57 2.99
N VAL A 82 12.50 -30.36 2.00
CA VAL A 82 11.21 -30.17 1.34
C VAL A 82 10.29 -31.36 1.61
N VAL A 83 9.07 -31.07 2.04
CA VAL A 83 7.97 -32.03 2.02
C VAL A 83 7.11 -31.73 0.80
N ILE A 84 7.12 -32.63 -0.18
CA ILE A 84 6.33 -32.51 -1.40
C ILE A 84 5.00 -33.22 -1.15
N THR A 85 3.89 -32.49 -1.26
CA THR A 85 2.57 -33.01 -0.93
C THR A 85 1.64 -33.09 -2.13
N ASP A 86 0.88 -34.17 -2.22
CA ASP A 86 -0.17 -34.36 -3.22
C ASP A 86 -1.16 -35.44 -2.73
N LYS A 87 -2.09 -35.86 -3.58
CA LYS A 87 -3.02 -36.96 -3.35
C LYS A 87 -2.27 -38.29 -3.28
N ASP A 88 -2.77 -39.25 -2.49
CA ASP A 88 -2.19 -40.59 -2.32
C ASP A 88 -1.80 -41.27 -3.65
N VAL A 89 -2.65 -41.11 -4.67
CA VAL A 89 -2.44 -41.69 -6.02
C VAL A 89 -1.23 -41.14 -6.77
N VAL A 90 -0.72 -39.96 -6.40
CA VAL A 90 0.42 -39.26 -7.04
C VAL A 90 1.72 -39.51 -6.27
N LEU A 91 1.66 -39.86 -4.98
CA LEU A 91 2.84 -40.05 -4.14
C LEU A 91 3.88 -41.05 -4.70
N PRO A 92 3.51 -42.19 -5.32
CA PRO A 92 4.51 -43.09 -5.92
C PRO A 92 5.36 -42.43 -7.01
N LEU A 93 4.78 -41.53 -7.80
CA LEU A 93 5.49 -40.78 -8.84
C LEU A 93 6.48 -39.78 -8.22
N ILE A 94 6.03 -39.05 -7.21
CA ILE A 94 6.88 -38.09 -6.48
C ILE A 94 8.05 -38.81 -5.83
N GLN A 95 7.79 -39.97 -5.21
CA GLN A 95 8.82 -40.80 -4.60
C GLN A 95 9.85 -41.31 -5.63
N GLU A 96 9.41 -41.78 -6.80
CA GLU A 96 10.31 -42.16 -7.90
C GLU A 96 11.16 -40.97 -8.36
N ASN A 97 10.58 -39.76 -8.48
CA ASN A 97 11.33 -38.56 -8.86
C ASN A 97 12.35 -38.13 -7.79
N ILE A 98 12.01 -38.21 -6.49
CA ILE A 98 12.96 -37.96 -5.38
C ILE A 98 14.17 -38.90 -5.50
N GLU A 99 13.93 -40.19 -5.74
CA GLU A 99 14.98 -41.21 -5.90
C GLU A 99 15.83 -40.98 -7.16
N LEU A 100 15.21 -40.62 -8.29
CA LEU A 100 15.91 -40.31 -9.55
C LEU A 100 16.87 -39.11 -9.42
N ASN A 101 16.57 -38.16 -8.53
CA ASN A 101 17.40 -37.01 -8.23
C ASN A 101 18.39 -37.23 -7.07
N GLY A 102 18.42 -38.43 -6.49
CA GLY A 102 19.37 -38.81 -5.43
C GLY A 102 19.20 -38.01 -4.13
N LEU A 103 18.00 -37.48 -3.87
CA LEU A 103 17.71 -36.71 -2.67
C LEU A 103 17.42 -37.66 -1.49
N PRO A 104 18.09 -37.51 -0.34
CA PRO A 104 17.81 -38.32 0.83
C PRO A 104 16.45 -37.93 1.46
N SER A 105 15.83 -38.89 2.15
CA SER A 105 14.57 -38.66 2.88
C SER A 105 14.75 -37.89 4.20
N THR A 106 15.96 -37.86 4.75
CA THR A 106 16.29 -37.08 5.95
C THR A 106 17.59 -36.28 5.74
N PRO A 107 17.75 -35.12 6.39
CA PRO A 107 18.95 -34.29 6.23
C PRO A 107 20.19 -34.99 6.80
N GLY A 108 21.32 -34.88 6.10
CA GLY A 108 22.62 -35.35 6.62
C GLY A 108 23.10 -34.50 7.80
N THR A 109 23.84 -35.08 8.74
CA THR A 109 24.29 -34.42 9.99
C THR A 109 25.50 -33.49 9.85
N SER A 110 25.97 -33.20 8.61
CA SER A 110 27.16 -32.37 8.38
C SER A 110 26.82 -31.00 7.79
N LYS A 111 27.60 -29.97 8.16
CA LYS A 111 27.48 -28.57 7.69
C LYS A 111 27.73 -28.35 6.18
N HIS A 112 27.95 -29.43 5.41
CA HIS A 112 28.20 -29.39 3.97
C HIS A 112 27.28 -30.33 3.15
N CYS A 113 26.19 -30.84 3.73
CA CYS A 113 25.30 -31.79 3.04
C CYS A 113 24.12 -31.09 2.34
N GLY A 114 23.78 -31.57 1.14
CA GLY A 114 22.68 -31.08 0.29
C GLY A 114 21.29 -31.25 0.91
N GLY A 115 20.28 -30.67 0.25
CA GLY A 115 18.90 -30.72 0.72
C GLY A 115 18.29 -32.12 0.68
N SER A 116 17.08 -32.23 1.19
CA SER A 116 16.34 -33.48 1.32
C SER A 116 14.92 -33.30 0.81
N ALA A 117 14.31 -34.37 0.31
CA ALA A 117 12.91 -34.36 -0.10
C ALA A 117 12.19 -35.63 0.39
N MET A 118 10.93 -35.49 0.76
CA MET A 118 10.03 -36.61 1.05
C MET A 118 8.64 -36.34 0.48
N ALA A 119 7.90 -37.40 0.17
CA ALA A 119 6.52 -37.31 -0.32
C ALA A 119 5.53 -37.55 0.84
N GLU A 120 4.51 -36.71 0.99
CA GLU A 120 3.44 -36.90 1.98
C GLU A 120 2.05 -36.62 1.40
N GLU A 121 1.03 -37.32 1.91
CA GLU A 121 -0.36 -37.08 1.50
C GLU A 121 -0.91 -35.77 2.08
N LEU A 122 -1.44 -34.90 1.20
CA LEU A 122 -2.28 -33.76 1.55
C LEU A 122 -3.31 -33.49 0.44
N GLU A 123 -4.59 -33.73 0.74
CA GLU A 123 -5.71 -33.37 -0.14
C GLU A 123 -6.61 -32.35 0.58
N TRP A 124 -6.42 -31.07 0.27
CA TRP A 124 -7.24 -30.00 0.85
C TRP A 124 -8.69 -30.04 0.36
N GLY A 125 -9.62 -29.60 1.20
CA GLY A 125 -11.06 -29.66 0.93
C GLY A 125 -11.73 -30.99 1.29
N ARG A 126 -10.98 -32.00 1.77
CA ARG A 126 -11.54 -33.21 2.41
C ARG A 126 -11.70 -33.03 3.91
N GLU A 127 -12.66 -33.73 4.52
CA GLU A 127 -12.85 -33.70 5.97
C GLU A 127 -11.55 -34.07 6.71
N GLY A 128 -11.14 -33.24 7.68
CA GLY A 128 -9.95 -33.47 8.50
C GLY A 128 -8.60 -33.02 7.90
N TYR A 129 -8.57 -32.44 6.69
CA TYR A 129 -7.32 -32.01 6.05
C TYR A 129 -6.48 -31.04 6.89
N MET A 130 -7.13 -30.14 7.66
CA MET A 130 -6.44 -29.20 8.55
C MET A 130 -5.67 -29.87 9.68
N GLY A 131 -6.03 -31.10 10.07
CA GLY A 131 -5.23 -31.89 11.01
C GLY A 131 -3.88 -32.31 10.42
N ARG A 132 -3.84 -32.61 9.11
CA ARG A 132 -2.59 -32.88 8.37
C ARG A 132 -1.77 -31.60 8.19
N VAL A 133 -2.43 -30.49 7.87
CA VAL A 133 -1.78 -29.17 7.81
C VAL A 133 -1.12 -28.81 9.14
N ALA A 134 -1.82 -29.00 10.25
CA ALA A 134 -1.26 -28.77 11.59
C ALA A 134 -0.08 -29.71 11.92
N ALA A 135 -0.11 -30.96 11.44
CA ALA A 135 1.01 -31.89 11.60
C ALA A 135 2.24 -31.43 10.80
N LEU A 136 2.05 -30.98 9.56
CA LEU A 136 3.12 -30.40 8.74
C LEU A 136 3.64 -29.08 9.34
N ALA A 137 2.77 -28.27 9.94
CA ALA A 137 3.14 -27.02 10.61
C ALA A 137 3.67 -27.20 12.05
N SER A 138 3.74 -28.44 12.56
CA SER A 138 4.21 -28.73 13.93
C SER A 138 5.67 -28.33 14.18
N THR A 139 6.43 -28.19 13.10
CA THR A 139 7.73 -27.53 13.06
C THR A 139 7.63 -26.31 12.14
N PRO A 140 8.45 -25.26 12.34
CA PRO A 140 8.38 -24.07 11.50
C PRO A 140 8.60 -24.41 10.02
N VAL A 141 7.79 -23.80 9.16
CA VAL A 141 7.92 -23.85 7.69
C VAL A 141 8.42 -22.48 7.25
N ASP A 142 9.54 -22.43 6.53
CA ASP A 142 10.09 -21.16 6.03
C ASP A 142 9.47 -20.78 4.67
N LEU A 143 9.18 -21.79 3.85
CA LEU A 143 8.64 -21.63 2.49
C LEU A 143 7.45 -22.55 2.25
N VAL A 144 6.38 -22.01 1.67
CA VAL A 144 5.31 -22.81 1.06
C VAL A 144 5.35 -22.57 -0.44
N LEU A 145 5.40 -23.63 -1.24
CA LEU A 145 5.38 -23.56 -2.70
C LEU A 145 4.04 -24.08 -3.22
N ALA A 146 3.43 -23.43 -4.19
CA ALA A 146 2.22 -23.93 -4.84
C ALA A 146 2.17 -23.54 -6.32
N ALA A 147 1.84 -24.49 -7.19
CA ALA A 147 1.80 -24.28 -8.63
C ALA A 147 0.50 -24.83 -9.24
N ASP A 148 -0.23 -23.99 -9.98
CA ASP A 148 -1.44 -24.35 -10.73
C ASP A 148 -2.58 -25.01 -9.91
N VAL A 149 -2.61 -24.71 -8.61
CA VAL A 149 -3.59 -25.22 -7.63
C VAL A 149 -4.90 -24.44 -7.56
N THR A 150 -5.02 -23.33 -8.31
CA THR A 150 -6.22 -22.48 -8.36
C THR A 150 -7.01 -22.72 -9.65
N TYR A 151 -8.32 -22.93 -9.56
CA TYR A 151 -9.20 -23.17 -10.71
C TYR A 151 -10.64 -22.75 -10.42
N VAL A 152 -11.38 -22.26 -11.42
CA VAL A 152 -12.84 -21.99 -11.33
C VAL A 152 -13.60 -23.04 -12.14
N ASP A 153 -14.79 -23.43 -11.68
CA ASP A 153 -15.71 -24.28 -12.42
C ASP A 153 -16.51 -23.49 -13.48
N GLN A 154 -17.42 -24.17 -14.20
CA GLN A 154 -18.23 -23.56 -15.27
C GLN A 154 -19.19 -22.48 -14.77
N ASP A 155 -19.51 -22.48 -13.47
CA ASP A 155 -20.37 -21.50 -12.80
C ASP A 155 -19.56 -20.37 -12.15
N GLY A 156 -18.24 -20.34 -12.37
CA GLY A 156 -17.32 -19.32 -11.85
C GLY A 156 -17.00 -19.48 -10.36
N GLN A 157 -17.35 -20.63 -9.75
CA GLN A 157 -17.06 -20.92 -8.36
C GLN A 157 -15.72 -21.65 -8.24
N SER A 158 -15.00 -21.40 -7.13
CA SER A 158 -13.79 -22.15 -6.79
C SER A 158 -13.79 -22.52 -5.31
N PRO A 159 -14.57 -23.54 -4.92
CA PRO A 159 -14.55 -24.01 -3.54
C PRO A 159 -13.14 -24.49 -3.14
N SER A 160 -12.29 -24.88 -4.08
CA SER A 160 -10.91 -25.31 -3.80
C SER A 160 -9.95 -24.17 -3.46
N THR A 161 -10.12 -22.97 -4.06
CA THR A 161 -9.21 -21.84 -3.81
C THR A 161 -9.27 -21.38 -2.36
N GLU A 162 -10.46 -21.33 -1.76
CA GLU A 162 -10.62 -21.01 -0.33
C GLU A 162 -9.86 -22.00 0.56
N HIS A 163 -10.08 -23.31 0.37
CA HIS A 163 -9.38 -24.35 1.12
C HIS A 163 -7.87 -24.34 0.87
N PHE A 164 -7.43 -24.01 -0.34
CA PHE A 164 -6.02 -23.83 -0.67
C PHE A 164 -5.42 -22.64 0.11
N VAL A 165 -6.07 -21.47 0.11
CA VAL A 165 -5.58 -20.30 0.87
C VAL A 165 -5.55 -20.61 2.37
N GLN A 166 -6.57 -21.30 2.90
CA GLN A 166 -6.57 -21.78 4.29
C GLN A 166 -5.44 -22.76 4.59
N THR A 167 -5.11 -23.65 3.64
CA THR A 167 -3.97 -24.57 3.74
C THR A 167 -2.66 -23.81 3.82
N CYS A 168 -2.43 -22.85 2.91
CA CYS A 168 -1.27 -21.95 2.97
C CYS A 168 -1.20 -21.24 4.32
N LYS A 169 -2.32 -20.68 4.78
CA LYS A 169 -2.38 -19.96 6.06
C LYS A 169 -2.06 -20.85 7.25
N GLY A 170 -2.56 -22.09 7.26
CA GLY A 170 -2.28 -23.06 8.32
C GLY A 170 -0.84 -23.55 8.36
N LEU A 171 -0.12 -23.50 7.23
CA LEU A 171 1.31 -23.81 7.16
C LEU A 171 2.20 -22.60 7.49
N CYS A 172 1.71 -21.38 7.22
CA CYS A 172 2.51 -20.17 7.32
C CYS A 172 2.53 -19.62 8.78
N GLY A 173 3.74 -19.50 9.36
CA GLY A 173 4.05 -18.73 10.57
C GLY A 173 4.56 -17.31 10.26
N PRO A 174 5.04 -16.55 11.26
CA PRO A 174 5.41 -15.13 11.13
C PRO A 174 6.42 -14.77 10.02
N GLN A 175 7.33 -15.70 9.73
CA GLN A 175 8.42 -15.52 8.77
C GLN A 175 8.20 -16.34 7.50
N THR A 176 7.11 -17.10 7.42
CA THR A 176 6.88 -17.99 6.28
C THR A 176 6.51 -17.17 5.05
N VAL A 177 7.12 -17.54 3.92
CA VAL A 177 6.79 -16.99 2.61
C VAL A 177 6.05 -18.06 1.82
N CYS A 178 4.85 -17.75 1.37
CA CYS A 178 4.08 -18.65 0.52
C CYS A 178 4.22 -18.14 -0.94
N LEU A 179 4.91 -18.88 -1.82
CA LEU A 179 5.10 -18.57 -3.25
C LEU A 179 4.11 -19.35 -4.09
N VAL A 180 3.30 -18.63 -4.87
CA VAL A 180 2.17 -19.22 -5.62
C VAL A 180 2.26 -18.81 -7.08
N SER A 181 2.29 -19.77 -7.99
CA SER A 181 2.23 -19.53 -9.43
C SER A 181 1.03 -20.23 -10.06
N PHE A 182 0.35 -19.60 -11.01
CA PHE A 182 -0.76 -20.25 -11.72
C PHE A 182 -1.05 -19.62 -13.08
N GLU A 183 -1.66 -20.42 -13.94
CA GLU A 183 -2.16 -20.05 -15.26
C GLU A 183 -3.44 -19.19 -15.18
N LEU A 184 -3.44 -18.08 -15.90
CA LEU A 184 -4.59 -17.19 -16.10
C LEU A 184 -5.57 -17.80 -17.12
N ARG A 185 -6.28 -18.85 -16.70
CA ARG A 185 -7.31 -19.50 -17.54
C ARG A 185 -8.54 -18.60 -17.77
N SER A 186 -8.81 -17.70 -16.85
CA SER A 186 -9.80 -16.62 -16.97
C SER A 186 -9.50 -15.49 -15.98
N SER A 187 -10.09 -14.31 -16.17
CA SER A 187 -9.99 -13.21 -15.21
C SER A 187 -10.58 -13.57 -13.84
N GLN A 188 -11.59 -14.44 -13.81
CA GLN A 188 -12.26 -14.89 -12.58
C GLN A 188 -11.32 -15.67 -11.65
N VAL A 189 -10.41 -16.51 -12.19
CA VAL A 189 -9.44 -17.27 -11.37
C VAL A 189 -8.59 -16.30 -10.53
N LYS A 190 -8.09 -15.23 -11.18
CA LYS A 190 -7.29 -14.19 -10.52
C LYS A 190 -8.09 -13.43 -9.48
N GLU A 191 -9.31 -13.01 -9.81
CA GLU A 191 -10.18 -12.28 -8.87
C GLU A 191 -10.48 -13.08 -7.61
N VAL A 192 -10.80 -14.37 -7.76
CA VAL A 192 -11.06 -15.25 -6.61
C VAL A 192 -9.79 -15.47 -5.78
N PHE A 193 -8.65 -15.75 -6.42
CA PHE A 193 -7.38 -15.92 -5.71
C PHE A 193 -6.98 -14.67 -4.92
N LEU A 194 -7.05 -13.48 -5.52
CA LEU A 194 -6.71 -12.23 -4.86
C LEU A 194 -7.67 -11.92 -3.71
N ARG A 195 -8.97 -12.19 -3.90
CA ARG A 195 -9.99 -11.99 -2.87
C ARG A 195 -9.76 -12.88 -1.65
N GLU A 196 -9.56 -14.19 -1.84
CA GLU A 196 -9.34 -15.11 -0.72
C GLU A 196 -7.97 -14.87 -0.07
N SER A 197 -6.91 -14.68 -0.86
CA SER A 197 -5.57 -14.41 -0.31
C SER A 197 -5.52 -13.12 0.48
N GLY A 198 -6.19 -12.06 0.01
CA GLY A 198 -6.26 -10.78 0.72
C GLY A 198 -7.08 -10.81 2.01
N ARG A 199 -7.88 -11.86 2.26
CA ARG A 199 -8.55 -12.09 3.54
C ARG A 199 -7.61 -12.69 4.60
N GLU A 200 -6.73 -13.59 4.19
CA GLU A 200 -5.92 -14.41 5.11
C GLU A 200 -4.48 -13.92 5.28
N PHE A 201 -3.96 -13.17 4.31
CA PHE A 201 -2.58 -12.67 4.27
C PHE A 201 -2.56 -11.15 4.26
N SER A 202 -1.68 -10.57 5.08
CA SER A 202 -1.49 -9.11 5.15
C SER A 202 -0.71 -8.57 3.95
N ARG A 203 0.07 -9.41 3.26
CA ARG A 203 0.76 -9.04 2.02
C ARG A 203 0.49 -10.07 0.93
N VAL A 204 -0.05 -9.59 -0.19
CA VAL A 204 -0.28 -10.35 -1.43
C VAL A 204 0.40 -9.58 -2.56
N GLU A 205 1.61 -9.98 -2.92
CA GLU A 205 2.46 -9.25 -3.86
C GLU A 205 2.60 -10.03 -5.16
N ARG A 206 2.31 -9.40 -6.30
CA ARG A 206 2.64 -9.97 -7.61
C ARG A 206 4.13 -9.78 -7.87
N LEU A 207 4.84 -10.85 -8.15
CA LEU A 207 6.27 -10.82 -8.43
C LEU A 207 6.56 -10.55 -9.92
N SER A 208 7.58 -9.73 -10.16
CA SER A 208 8.06 -9.46 -11.52
C SER A 208 8.85 -10.64 -12.07
N LYS A 209 8.63 -10.96 -13.35
CA LYS A 209 9.37 -12.00 -14.09
C LYS A 209 10.53 -11.44 -14.91
N SER A 210 10.77 -10.13 -14.86
CA SER A 210 11.73 -9.43 -15.71
C SER A 210 13.18 -9.92 -15.57
N ALA A 211 13.54 -10.43 -14.39
CA ALA A 211 14.86 -11.00 -14.11
C ALA A 211 15.04 -12.44 -14.64
N LEU A 212 13.97 -13.11 -15.08
CA LEU A 212 14.04 -14.48 -15.60
C LEU A 212 14.39 -14.50 -17.10
N PRO A 213 14.95 -15.59 -17.63
CA PRO A 213 15.13 -15.76 -19.07
C PRO A 213 13.81 -15.61 -19.84
N LYS A 214 13.87 -15.08 -21.07
CA LYS A 214 12.66 -14.76 -21.88
C LYS A 214 11.69 -15.94 -22.05
N CYS A 215 12.18 -17.17 -22.08
CA CYS A 215 11.34 -18.37 -22.19
C CYS A 215 10.41 -18.58 -20.98
N TYR A 216 10.74 -18.01 -19.81
CA TYR A 216 9.92 -18.07 -18.59
C TYR A 216 9.08 -16.80 -18.38
N GLN A 217 9.20 -15.78 -19.23
CA GLN A 217 8.40 -14.54 -19.13
C GLN A 217 7.02 -14.66 -19.81
N VAL A 218 6.37 -15.82 -19.72
CA VAL A 218 5.08 -16.12 -20.35
C VAL A 218 3.93 -15.31 -19.73
N GLU A 219 3.19 -14.54 -20.52
CA GLU A 219 2.20 -13.56 -20.04
C GLU A 219 1.01 -14.20 -19.29
N HIS A 220 0.58 -15.39 -19.71
CA HIS A 220 -0.58 -16.09 -19.17
C HIS A 220 -0.31 -16.82 -17.85
N ILE A 221 0.86 -16.66 -17.23
CA ILE A 221 1.19 -17.25 -15.92
C ILE A 221 1.58 -16.14 -14.95
N GLU A 222 0.97 -16.11 -13.78
CA GLU A 222 1.31 -15.16 -12.73
C GLU A 222 2.09 -15.85 -11.60
N LEU A 223 2.91 -15.07 -10.91
CA LEU A 223 3.66 -15.47 -9.73
C LEU A 223 3.37 -14.48 -8.62
N TYR A 224 3.01 -14.98 -7.45
CA TYR A 224 2.65 -14.20 -6.27
C TYR A 224 3.45 -14.65 -5.05
N LYS A 225 3.65 -13.70 -4.15
CA LYS A 225 4.23 -13.88 -2.83
C LYS A 225 3.17 -13.49 -1.79
N LEU A 226 2.82 -14.44 -0.95
CA LEU A 226 1.92 -14.27 0.19
C LEU A 226 2.74 -14.29 1.49
N GLN A 227 2.48 -13.35 2.38
CA GLN A 227 3.07 -13.34 3.72
C GLN A 227 2.03 -12.97 4.76
N ALA A 228 2.00 -13.75 5.84
CA ALA A 228 1.28 -13.40 7.06
C ALA A 228 2.28 -12.66 7.95
N VAL A 229 2.38 -11.34 7.80
CA VAL A 229 3.20 -10.52 8.69
C VAL A 229 2.60 -10.63 10.10
N GLU A 230 3.37 -11.12 11.07
CA GLU A 230 2.97 -11.07 12.47
C GLU A 230 2.85 -9.60 12.89
N ALA A 231 1.69 -9.24 13.46
CA ALA A 231 1.50 -7.89 13.97
C ALA A 231 2.62 -7.60 14.98
N PRO A 232 3.31 -6.45 14.88
CA PRO A 232 4.36 -6.11 15.82
C PRO A 232 3.81 -6.17 17.26
N SER A 233 4.57 -6.78 18.17
CA SER A 233 4.19 -6.82 19.58
C SER A 233 4.06 -5.42 20.14
N SER A 234 3.25 -5.24 21.20
CA SER A 234 3.07 -3.93 21.84
C SER A 234 4.40 -3.30 22.29
N GLN A 235 5.39 -4.10 22.67
CA GLN A 235 6.72 -3.60 23.01
C GLN A 235 7.46 -3.06 21.77
N GLN A 236 7.45 -3.79 20.65
CA GLN A 236 8.06 -3.33 19.40
C GLN A 236 7.41 -2.06 18.87
N LEU A 237 6.10 -1.92 19.05
CA LEU A 237 5.38 -0.68 18.74
C LEU A 237 5.88 0.47 19.63
N LEU A 238 5.93 0.31 20.96
CA LEU A 238 6.43 1.36 21.85
C LEU A 238 7.86 1.80 21.51
N GLU A 239 8.75 0.86 21.20
CA GLU A 239 10.14 1.13 20.79
C GLU A 239 10.24 1.84 19.43
N LEU A 240 9.27 1.63 18.53
CA LEU A 240 9.24 2.29 17.22
C LEU A 240 9.15 3.81 17.34
N GLY A 241 8.21 4.31 18.15
CA GLY A 241 8.01 5.74 18.34
C GLY A 241 9.26 6.45 18.82
N GLU A 242 9.90 5.89 19.85
CA GLU A 242 11.15 6.42 20.42
C GLU A 242 12.30 6.40 19.40
N ARG A 243 12.44 5.30 18.65
CA ARG A 243 13.46 5.17 17.60
C ARG A 243 13.29 6.23 16.52
N VAL A 244 12.09 6.38 15.97
CA VAL A 244 11.84 7.38 14.90
C VAL A 244 11.98 8.80 15.47
N ARG A 245 11.50 9.05 16.70
CA ARG A 245 11.63 10.35 17.36
C ARG A 245 13.10 10.78 17.49
N ALA A 246 14.02 9.87 17.79
CA ALA A 246 15.44 10.16 17.89
C ALA A 246 16.05 10.68 16.55
N GLU A 247 15.46 10.32 15.42
CA GLU A 247 15.94 10.70 14.09
C GLU A 247 15.33 12.00 13.56
N VAL A 248 14.35 12.58 14.27
CA VAL A 248 13.62 13.79 13.90
C VAL A 248 14.10 14.98 14.75
N PRO A 249 15.02 15.81 14.24
CA PRO A 249 15.80 16.73 15.09
C PRO A 249 14.98 17.82 15.77
N VAL A 250 13.92 18.30 15.09
CA VAL A 250 13.06 19.39 15.57
C VAL A 250 12.26 19.01 16.82
N LEU A 251 12.13 17.73 17.15
CA LEU A 251 11.41 17.29 18.36
C LEU A 251 12.24 17.45 19.64
N HIS A 252 13.54 17.72 19.52
CA HIS A 252 14.48 17.83 20.65
C HIS A 252 14.76 19.29 20.99
N GLN A 253 13.71 20.01 21.37
CA GLN A 253 13.79 21.42 21.77
C GLN A 253 12.76 21.76 22.85
N LEU A 254 13.00 22.89 23.52
CA LEU A 254 12.06 23.46 24.48
C LEU A 254 11.16 24.50 23.81
N VAL A 255 9.88 24.51 24.17
CA VAL A 255 8.88 25.53 23.83
C VAL A 255 8.26 26.05 25.11
N HIS A 256 8.33 27.36 25.35
CA HIS A 256 7.92 28.01 26.61
C HIS A 256 8.52 27.39 27.88
N GLY A 257 9.71 26.78 27.77
CA GLY A 257 10.38 26.11 28.89
C GLY A 257 9.99 24.65 29.12
N HIS A 258 9.12 24.08 28.28
CA HIS A 258 8.67 22.68 28.32
C HIS A 258 9.22 21.90 27.13
N ASP A 259 9.39 20.58 27.26
CA ASP A 259 9.73 19.72 26.12
C ASP A 259 8.62 19.76 25.07
N LEU A 260 8.99 19.87 23.79
CA LEU A 260 8.02 19.94 22.70
C LEU A 260 7.23 18.63 22.55
N VAL A 261 5.91 18.74 22.67
CA VAL A 261 4.92 17.71 22.32
C VAL A 261 4.20 18.14 21.04
N TYR A 262 4.59 17.56 19.90
CA TYR A 262 4.07 17.95 18.59
C TYR A 262 2.93 17.03 18.12
N LEU A 263 1.68 17.53 18.19
CA LEU A 263 0.45 16.82 17.83
C LEU A 263 -0.32 17.54 16.70
N ASP A 264 0.37 18.15 15.75
CA ASP A 264 -0.24 18.80 14.57
C ASP A 264 0.22 18.18 13.23
N ASN A 265 0.45 16.87 13.25
CA ASN A 265 0.98 16.12 12.10
C ASN A 265 0.03 16.08 10.89
N ALA A 266 -1.29 16.15 11.13
CA ALA A 266 -2.29 16.21 10.05
C ALA A 266 -2.29 17.56 9.30
N ALA A 267 -1.64 18.60 9.85
CA ALA A 267 -1.33 19.82 9.12
C ALA A 267 0.00 19.67 8.36
N THR A 268 1.08 19.33 9.06
CA THR A 268 2.37 18.96 8.47
C THR A 268 3.16 18.05 9.40
N SER A 269 3.80 17.05 8.83
CA SER A 269 4.75 16.17 9.52
C SER A 269 6.10 16.87 9.75
N GLN A 270 6.93 16.31 10.61
CA GLN A 270 8.34 16.66 10.81
C GLN A 270 9.26 15.76 9.99
N LYS A 271 10.53 16.15 9.87
CA LYS A 271 11.47 15.57 8.89
C LYS A 271 12.56 14.78 9.59
N PRO A 272 12.79 13.49 9.25
CA PRO A 272 13.92 12.75 9.74
C PRO A 272 15.21 13.25 9.09
N ARG A 273 16.34 13.01 9.76
CA ARG A 273 17.67 13.42 9.29
C ARG A 273 17.96 12.95 7.86
N ALA A 274 17.57 11.71 7.52
CA ALA A 274 17.78 11.14 6.19
C ALA A 274 17.20 12.01 5.05
N VAL A 275 16.03 12.63 5.26
CA VAL A 275 15.40 13.52 4.27
C VAL A 275 16.16 14.83 4.16
N LEU A 276 16.54 15.41 5.30
CA LEU A 276 17.31 16.67 5.34
C LEU A 276 18.66 16.51 4.66
N ASP A 277 19.37 15.42 4.95
CA ASP A 277 20.68 15.13 4.42
C ASP A 277 20.64 14.87 2.90
N ALA A 278 19.59 14.20 2.40
CA ALA A 278 19.40 14.00 0.96
C ALA A 278 19.24 15.34 0.20
N MET A 279 18.48 16.28 0.76
CA MET A 279 18.30 17.61 0.18
C MET A 279 19.59 18.45 0.26
N ASN A 280 20.30 18.40 1.39
CA ASN A 280 21.57 19.11 1.55
C ASN A 280 22.63 18.57 0.57
N ALA A 281 22.76 17.26 0.45
CA ALA A 281 23.69 16.63 -0.49
C ALA A 281 23.42 17.05 -1.95
N TYR A 282 22.16 17.15 -2.36
CA TYR A 282 21.82 17.71 -3.67
C TYR A 282 22.41 19.13 -3.85
N TYR A 283 22.11 20.05 -2.93
CA TYR A 283 22.54 21.43 -3.05
C TYR A 283 24.05 21.62 -2.95
N GLU A 284 24.72 20.85 -2.09
CA GLU A 284 26.16 20.97 -1.83
C GLU A 284 27.02 20.29 -2.89
N GLU A 285 26.54 19.20 -3.51
CA GLU A 285 27.40 18.35 -4.33
C GLU A 285 27.03 18.25 -5.81
N TYR A 286 25.73 18.32 -6.17
CA TYR A 286 25.30 18.02 -7.55
C TYR A 286 24.10 18.82 -8.07
N ASN A 287 23.77 19.95 -7.45
CA ASN A 287 22.73 20.85 -7.94
C ASN A 287 23.03 21.32 -9.37
N SER A 288 22.04 21.08 -10.23
CA SER A 288 21.98 21.51 -11.62
C SER A 288 20.54 21.38 -12.10
N ASN A 289 20.21 22.07 -13.18
CA ASN A 289 18.95 21.81 -13.88
C ASN A 289 18.97 20.40 -14.52
N VAL A 290 17.79 19.83 -14.76
CA VAL A 290 17.58 18.42 -15.15
C VAL A 290 17.25 18.25 -16.65
N HIS A 291 17.23 17.00 -17.10
CA HIS A 291 16.86 16.51 -18.44
C HIS A 291 17.84 16.86 -19.57
N ARG A 292 18.00 18.13 -19.93
CA ARG A 292 18.68 18.55 -21.18
C ARG A 292 20.15 18.94 -21.03
N GLY A 293 20.72 18.84 -19.83
CA GLY A 293 22.13 19.13 -19.61
C GLY A 293 23.03 17.92 -19.89
N VAL A 294 24.14 18.15 -20.58
CA VAL A 294 25.10 17.09 -20.98
C VAL A 294 26.24 16.92 -19.96
N HIS A 295 26.44 17.90 -19.06
CA HIS A 295 27.52 17.87 -18.08
C HIS A 295 27.18 16.98 -16.88
N SER A 296 28.21 16.47 -16.19
CA SER A 296 28.06 15.44 -15.15
C SER A 296 27.14 15.83 -13.98
N LEU A 297 27.11 17.10 -13.56
CA LEU A 297 26.17 17.54 -12.51
C LEU A 297 24.71 17.48 -12.96
N SER A 298 24.42 17.86 -14.21
CA SER A 298 23.05 17.78 -14.75
C SER A 298 22.61 16.32 -14.91
N ALA A 299 23.50 15.44 -15.34
CA ALA A 299 23.24 14.00 -15.39
C ALA A 299 22.90 13.46 -13.98
N ARG A 300 23.76 13.71 -12.98
CA ARG A 300 23.52 13.28 -11.58
C ARG A 300 22.22 13.84 -11.00
N ALA A 301 21.91 15.12 -11.24
CA ALA A 301 20.66 15.74 -10.80
C ALA A 301 19.44 15.11 -11.46
N THR A 302 19.53 14.81 -12.77
CA THR A 302 18.45 14.17 -13.54
C THR A 302 18.21 12.75 -13.04
N ASP A 303 19.27 11.97 -12.86
CA ASP A 303 19.18 10.59 -12.36
C ASP A 303 18.54 10.57 -10.96
N ALA A 304 18.93 11.49 -10.07
CA ALA A 304 18.36 11.59 -8.73
C ALA A 304 16.88 12.02 -8.74
N TYR A 305 16.52 12.97 -9.62
CA TYR A 305 15.14 13.44 -9.79
C TYR A 305 14.21 12.34 -10.31
N GLU A 306 14.61 11.64 -11.38
CA GLU A 306 13.81 10.54 -11.94
C GLU A 306 13.80 9.31 -11.02
N ALA A 307 14.89 9.03 -10.29
CA ALA A 307 14.88 8.00 -9.25
C ALA A 307 13.87 8.32 -8.14
N ALA A 308 13.69 9.60 -7.78
CA ALA A 308 12.66 9.99 -6.83
C ALA A 308 11.25 9.71 -7.36
N ARG A 309 10.99 9.94 -8.64
CA ARG A 309 9.71 9.56 -9.28
C ARG A 309 9.47 8.06 -9.21
N HIS A 310 10.50 7.26 -9.50
CA HIS A 310 10.42 5.80 -9.38
C HIS A 310 10.11 5.36 -7.95
N LYS A 311 10.73 5.98 -6.94
CA LYS A 311 10.45 5.71 -5.52
C LYS A 311 9.01 6.04 -5.14
N VAL A 312 8.47 7.18 -5.59
CA VAL A 312 7.07 7.54 -5.37
C VAL A 312 6.13 6.54 -6.04
N ALA A 313 6.44 6.13 -7.28
CA ALA A 313 5.67 5.11 -8.00
C ALA A 313 5.66 3.78 -7.26
N ALA A 314 6.81 3.30 -6.81
CA ALA A 314 6.92 2.07 -6.03
C ALA A 314 6.21 2.18 -4.67
N PHE A 315 6.29 3.33 -4.00
CA PHE A 315 5.68 3.57 -2.69
C PHE A 315 4.16 3.41 -2.70
N VAL A 316 3.51 3.78 -3.81
CA VAL A 316 2.05 3.62 -3.99
C VAL A 316 1.67 2.45 -4.90
N ASN A 317 2.66 1.62 -5.28
CA ASN A 317 2.52 0.51 -6.21
C ASN A 317 1.91 0.90 -7.58
N ALA A 318 2.33 2.02 -8.17
CA ALA A 318 1.96 2.40 -9.54
C ALA A 318 2.58 1.44 -10.56
N ALA A 319 1.88 1.20 -11.68
CA ALA A 319 2.36 0.27 -12.71
C ALA A 319 3.59 0.81 -13.46
N THR A 320 3.70 2.13 -13.56
CA THR A 320 4.85 2.83 -14.13
C THR A 320 5.00 4.20 -13.47
N ASP A 321 6.23 4.67 -13.33
CA ASP A 321 6.56 6.02 -12.89
C ASP A 321 6.00 7.12 -13.80
N ARG A 322 5.63 6.79 -15.04
CA ARG A 322 4.96 7.70 -15.98
C ARG A 322 3.54 8.09 -15.55
N GLU A 323 2.98 7.39 -14.56
CA GLU A 323 1.71 7.73 -13.93
C GLU A 323 1.85 8.76 -12.81
N ILE A 324 3.09 9.11 -12.43
CA ILE A 324 3.38 10.08 -11.37
C ILE A 324 3.73 11.43 -11.96
N VAL A 325 2.88 12.43 -11.70
CA VAL A 325 3.11 13.84 -12.02
C VAL A 325 3.44 14.59 -10.75
N PHE A 326 4.59 15.27 -10.74
CA PHE A 326 4.98 16.14 -9.65
C PHE A 326 4.24 17.48 -9.70
N THR A 327 3.83 17.94 -8.53
CA THR A 327 3.17 19.23 -8.31
C THR A 327 3.72 19.85 -7.03
N ARG A 328 3.36 21.09 -6.70
CA ARG A 328 3.74 21.76 -5.46
C ARG A 328 3.09 21.16 -4.22
N ASN A 329 1.89 20.59 -4.37
CA ASN A 329 1.12 19.91 -3.32
C ASN A 329 -0.11 19.23 -3.95
N ALA A 330 -0.82 18.41 -3.16
CA ALA A 330 -2.05 17.76 -3.58
C ALA A 330 -3.15 18.74 -4.05
N SER A 331 -3.15 19.99 -3.55
CA SER A 331 -4.14 20.98 -4.00
C SER A 331 -3.90 21.36 -5.46
N GLU A 332 -2.65 21.51 -5.86
CA GLU A 332 -2.28 21.72 -7.26
C GLU A 332 -2.58 20.48 -8.11
N ALA A 333 -2.34 19.27 -7.61
CA ALA A 333 -2.71 18.02 -8.26
C ALA A 333 -4.22 17.90 -8.54
N ILE A 334 -5.08 18.25 -7.57
CA ILE A 334 -6.55 18.28 -7.78
C ILE A 334 -6.91 19.34 -8.82
N ASN A 335 -6.28 20.52 -8.78
CA ASN A 335 -6.51 21.57 -9.77
C ASN A 335 -6.09 21.13 -11.18
N LEU A 336 -4.99 20.39 -11.33
CA LEU A 336 -4.58 19.80 -12.59
C LEU A 336 -5.73 18.96 -13.18
N VAL A 337 -6.27 18.01 -12.41
CA VAL A 337 -7.39 17.17 -12.87
C VAL A 337 -8.64 18.01 -13.16
N ALA A 338 -8.98 18.96 -12.28
CA ALA A 338 -10.15 19.83 -12.46
C ALA A 338 -10.07 20.68 -13.74
N TYR A 339 -8.92 21.31 -14.01
CA TYR A 339 -8.73 22.21 -15.15
C TYR A 339 -8.50 21.48 -16.47
N THR A 340 -7.89 20.30 -16.44
CA THR A 340 -7.62 19.54 -17.67
C THR A 340 -8.76 18.56 -17.95
N TRP A 341 -8.97 17.55 -17.11
CA TRP A 341 -10.03 16.58 -17.30
C TRP A 341 -11.41 17.19 -17.08
N GLY A 342 -11.62 17.88 -15.95
CA GLY A 342 -12.92 18.41 -15.56
C GLY A 342 -13.53 19.36 -16.59
N LEU A 343 -12.80 20.42 -16.97
CA LEU A 343 -13.30 21.41 -17.94
C LEU A 343 -13.55 20.84 -19.35
N ASN A 344 -12.85 19.77 -19.74
CA ASN A 344 -13.01 19.18 -21.08
C ASN A 344 -14.10 18.11 -21.13
N ASN A 345 -14.34 17.40 -20.03
CA ASN A 345 -15.25 16.24 -20.00
C ASN A 345 -16.62 16.55 -19.41
N LEU A 346 -16.72 17.46 -18.44
CA LEU A 346 -17.99 17.78 -17.79
C LEU A 346 -18.81 18.79 -18.60
N LYS A 347 -20.13 18.55 -18.66
CA LYS A 347 -21.12 19.39 -19.34
C LYS A 347 -22.22 19.83 -18.39
N ALA A 348 -23.08 20.73 -18.87
CA ALA A 348 -24.19 21.23 -18.10
C ALA A 348 -25.13 20.08 -17.67
N GLY A 349 -25.41 20.00 -16.37
CA GLY A 349 -26.24 18.95 -15.78
C GLY A 349 -25.52 17.65 -15.41
N ASP A 350 -24.24 17.47 -15.79
CA ASP A 350 -23.43 16.37 -15.27
C ASP A 350 -23.23 16.53 -13.74
N GLU A 351 -23.15 15.43 -13.02
CA GLU A 351 -23.07 15.42 -11.56
C GLU A 351 -21.66 15.04 -11.08
N ILE A 352 -21.14 15.83 -10.13
CA ILE A 352 -19.94 15.53 -9.35
C ILE A 352 -20.38 15.22 -7.92
N ILE A 353 -20.07 14.03 -7.41
CA ILE A 353 -20.38 13.64 -6.04
C ILE A 353 -19.16 13.87 -5.15
N LEU A 354 -19.35 14.63 -4.08
CA LEU A 354 -18.42 14.96 -3.00
C LEU A 354 -19.03 14.54 -1.65
N SER A 355 -18.36 14.80 -0.54
CA SER A 355 -18.93 14.70 0.81
C SER A 355 -19.06 16.06 1.51
N VAL A 356 -19.82 16.11 2.61
CA VAL A 356 -19.81 17.28 3.52
C VAL A 356 -18.46 17.43 4.26
N ALA A 357 -17.61 16.41 4.23
CA ALA A 357 -16.33 16.35 4.95
C ALA A 357 -15.11 16.65 4.06
N GLU A 358 -15.31 17.13 2.82
CA GLU A 358 -14.19 17.49 1.94
C GLU A 358 -13.28 18.54 2.56
N HIS A 359 -11.97 18.32 2.40
CA HIS A 359 -11.00 19.40 2.51
C HIS A 359 -11.28 20.44 1.42
N HIS A 360 -11.07 21.73 1.71
CA HIS A 360 -11.33 22.83 0.77
C HIS A 360 -10.67 22.62 -0.60
N SER A 361 -9.47 22.04 -0.61
CA SER A 361 -8.76 21.70 -1.86
C SER A 361 -9.43 20.62 -2.71
N ASN A 362 -10.29 19.77 -2.14
CA ASN A 362 -11.11 18.81 -2.88
C ASN A 362 -12.58 19.26 -3.01
N LEU A 363 -12.86 20.55 -2.79
CA LEU A 363 -14.19 21.14 -2.95
C LEU A 363 -14.16 22.34 -3.90
N VAL A 364 -13.32 23.33 -3.60
CA VAL A 364 -13.26 24.60 -4.33
C VAL A 364 -12.92 24.41 -5.82
N PRO A 365 -11.97 23.54 -6.23
CA PRO A 365 -11.71 23.32 -7.66
C PRO A 365 -12.95 22.81 -8.41
N TRP A 366 -13.74 21.95 -7.78
CA TRP A 366 -14.97 21.41 -8.37
C TRP A 366 -16.10 22.44 -8.42
N GLN A 367 -16.17 23.36 -7.46
CA GLN A 367 -17.06 24.53 -7.53
C GLN A 367 -16.73 25.40 -8.74
N LEU A 368 -15.44 25.72 -8.95
CA LEU A 368 -14.99 26.51 -10.09
C LEU A 368 -15.25 25.81 -11.43
N VAL A 369 -15.12 24.48 -11.48
CA VAL A 369 -15.48 23.69 -12.67
C VAL A 369 -16.99 23.74 -12.90
N ALA A 370 -17.80 23.50 -11.88
CA ALA A 370 -19.27 23.55 -11.96
C ALA A 370 -19.78 24.91 -12.45
N GLU A 371 -19.20 26.01 -11.95
CA GLU A 371 -19.52 27.38 -12.40
C GLU A 371 -19.26 27.60 -13.90
N ARG A 372 -18.25 26.94 -14.46
CA ARG A 372 -17.84 27.11 -15.87
C ARG A 372 -18.53 26.14 -16.83
N THR A 373 -18.82 24.94 -16.39
CA THR A 373 -19.38 23.88 -17.24
C THR A 373 -20.90 23.72 -17.08
N GLY A 374 -21.46 24.23 -15.98
CA GLY A 374 -22.84 23.98 -15.57
C GLY A 374 -23.05 22.61 -14.92
N ALA A 375 -21.98 21.91 -14.55
CA ALA A 375 -22.08 20.69 -13.75
C ALA A 375 -22.68 20.97 -12.36
N VAL A 376 -23.25 19.95 -11.73
CA VAL A 376 -23.94 20.06 -10.44
C VAL A 376 -23.16 19.29 -9.38
N LEU A 377 -22.88 19.95 -8.26
CA LEU A 377 -22.26 19.30 -7.11
C LEU A 377 -23.32 18.64 -6.22
N LYS A 378 -23.11 17.36 -5.91
CA LYS A 378 -23.89 16.57 -4.96
C LYS A 378 -23.00 16.23 -3.77
N HIS A 379 -23.55 16.26 -2.56
CA HIS A 379 -22.78 16.01 -1.35
C HIS A 379 -23.44 14.90 -0.53
N ILE A 380 -22.69 13.85 -0.24
CA ILE A 380 -23.09 12.86 0.76
C ILE A 380 -22.87 13.41 2.16
N GLY A 381 -23.77 13.07 3.07
CA GLY A 381 -23.71 13.40 4.48
C GLY A 381 -22.86 12.40 5.25
N LEU A 382 -23.19 12.27 6.54
CA LEU A 382 -22.52 11.39 7.47
C LEU A 382 -23.50 10.37 8.04
N THR A 383 -23.00 9.19 8.41
CA THR A 383 -23.72 8.21 9.22
C THR A 383 -23.90 8.71 10.66
N ALA A 384 -24.67 7.99 11.47
CA ALA A 384 -24.81 8.30 12.89
C ALA A 384 -23.47 8.24 13.67
N GLN A 385 -22.53 7.43 13.19
CA GLN A 385 -21.16 7.29 13.72
C GLN A 385 -20.20 8.34 13.15
N GLN A 386 -20.71 9.30 12.37
CA GLN A 386 -19.93 10.34 11.70
C GLN A 386 -18.88 9.76 10.71
N GLU A 387 -19.23 8.66 10.05
CA GLU A 387 -18.51 8.14 8.87
C GLU A 387 -19.12 8.72 7.59
N LEU A 388 -18.40 8.65 6.46
CA LEU A 388 -18.96 9.04 5.17
C LEU A 388 -20.07 8.08 4.75
N ASP A 389 -21.25 8.60 4.40
CA ASP A 389 -22.42 7.77 4.07
C ASP A 389 -22.33 7.20 2.64
N VAL A 390 -21.66 6.05 2.51
CA VAL A 390 -21.48 5.33 1.24
C VAL A 390 -22.79 4.71 0.74
N GLU A 391 -23.75 4.41 1.61
CA GLU A 391 -25.08 3.95 1.17
C GLU A 391 -25.88 5.08 0.53
N GLN A 392 -25.80 6.29 1.11
CA GLN A 392 -26.34 7.48 0.46
C GLN A 392 -25.65 7.74 -0.88
N LEU A 393 -24.33 7.57 -0.98
CA LEU A 393 -23.62 7.66 -2.27
C LEU A 393 -24.23 6.73 -3.32
N LYS A 394 -24.41 5.45 -2.98
CA LYS A 394 -25.00 4.45 -3.90
C LYS A 394 -26.39 4.87 -4.39
N SER A 395 -27.19 5.49 -3.52
CA SER A 395 -28.52 6.01 -3.89
C SER A 395 -28.48 7.27 -4.78
N MET A 396 -27.39 8.04 -4.73
CA MET A 396 -27.21 9.26 -5.52
C MET A 396 -26.64 8.99 -6.92
N VAL A 397 -25.83 7.93 -7.07
CA VAL A 397 -25.20 7.59 -8.34
C VAL A 397 -26.24 7.29 -9.42
N ASN A 398 -26.10 7.95 -10.56
CA ASN A 398 -26.98 7.78 -11.72
C ASN A 398 -26.23 8.09 -13.03
N SER A 399 -26.91 8.02 -14.18
CA SER A 399 -26.28 8.21 -15.50
C SER A 399 -25.67 9.60 -15.74
N ARG A 400 -26.05 10.61 -14.95
CA ARG A 400 -25.43 11.95 -14.98
C ARG A 400 -24.16 12.02 -14.13
N THR A 401 -23.92 11.09 -13.22
CA THR A 401 -22.70 11.07 -12.41
C THR A 401 -21.49 10.84 -13.32
N LYS A 402 -20.56 11.79 -13.34
CA LYS A 402 -19.33 11.71 -14.14
C LYS A 402 -18.07 11.62 -13.29
N LEU A 403 -18.12 12.14 -12.08
CA LEU A 403 -17.00 12.14 -11.16
C LEU A 403 -17.50 11.92 -9.72
N ILE A 404 -16.78 11.10 -8.98
CA ILE A 404 -16.85 11.00 -7.53
C ILE A 404 -15.48 11.41 -7.00
N SER A 405 -15.42 12.43 -6.15
CA SER A 405 -14.17 12.88 -5.52
C SER A 405 -14.34 12.95 -4.01
N LEU A 406 -13.57 12.13 -3.28
CA LEU A 406 -13.74 11.94 -1.83
C LEU A 406 -12.38 11.81 -1.13
N PRO A 407 -12.29 12.15 0.17
CA PRO A 407 -11.09 11.84 0.94
C PRO A 407 -11.02 10.33 1.17
N HIS A 408 -9.84 9.74 0.98
CA HIS A 408 -9.58 8.37 1.39
C HIS A 408 -9.64 8.25 2.92
N VAL A 409 -9.12 9.27 3.63
CA VAL A 409 -9.19 9.40 5.09
C VAL A 409 -9.52 10.85 5.43
N SER A 410 -10.52 11.08 6.28
CA SER A 410 -10.89 12.44 6.70
C SER A 410 -9.83 13.06 7.61
N ASN A 411 -9.34 14.26 7.28
CA ASN A 411 -8.38 15.00 8.12
C ASN A 411 -8.98 15.57 9.42
N THR A 412 -10.30 15.45 9.61
CA THR A 412 -11.04 15.96 10.76
C THR A 412 -11.71 14.83 11.53
N LEU A 413 -12.50 14.00 10.85
CA LEU A 413 -13.23 12.90 11.49
C LEU A 413 -12.34 11.67 11.73
N GLY A 414 -11.24 11.53 10.98
CA GLY A 414 -10.39 10.36 11.03
C GLY A 414 -11.00 9.08 10.44
N CYS A 415 -12.24 9.13 9.92
CA CYS A 415 -12.86 7.97 9.28
C CYS A 415 -12.15 7.58 7.97
N VAL A 416 -12.09 6.27 7.71
CA VAL A 416 -11.49 5.67 6.52
C VAL A 416 -12.59 5.30 5.53
N LEU A 417 -12.46 5.73 4.27
CA LEU A 417 -13.46 5.52 3.23
C LEU A 417 -13.50 4.05 2.77
N ASP A 418 -14.71 3.53 2.52
CA ASP A 418 -14.90 2.26 1.82
C ASP A 418 -14.66 2.38 0.31
N VAL A 419 -13.39 2.51 -0.09
CA VAL A 419 -13.00 2.72 -1.49
C VAL A 419 -13.58 1.66 -2.45
N PRO A 420 -13.54 0.34 -2.13
CA PRO A 420 -14.10 -0.67 -3.02
C PRO A 420 -15.59 -0.45 -3.35
N ALA A 421 -16.40 -0.07 -2.35
CA ALA A 421 -17.81 0.21 -2.55
C ALA A 421 -18.06 1.46 -3.40
N VAL A 422 -17.25 2.52 -3.20
CA VAL A 422 -17.31 3.74 -4.02
C VAL A 422 -16.94 3.45 -5.47
N VAL A 423 -15.86 2.70 -5.69
CA VAL A 423 -15.40 2.33 -7.04
C VAL A 423 -16.42 1.44 -7.75
N ALA A 424 -17.04 0.49 -7.05
CA ALA A 424 -18.11 -0.32 -7.60
C ALA A 424 -19.31 0.54 -8.05
N ALA A 425 -19.72 1.51 -7.21
CA ALA A 425 -20.79 2.44 -7.56
C ALA A 425 -20.41 3.30 -8.78
N ALA A 426 -19.20 3.87 -8.81
CA ALA A 426 -18.71 4.68 -9.93
C ALA A 426 -18.72 3.90 -11.26
N ARG A 427 -18.18 2.67 -11.24
CA ARG A 427 -18.09 1.79 -12.42
C ARG A 427 -19.46 1.44 -13.00
N SER A 428 -20.49 1.32 -12.16
CA SER A 428 -21.86 0.99 -12.60
C SER A 428 -22.45 2.01 -13.58
N VAL A 429 -21.95 3.24 -13.61
CA VAL A 429 -22.40 4.33 -14.50
C VAL A 429 -21.27 4.93 -15.36
N GLY A 430 -20.06 4.36 -15.29
CA GLY A 430 -18.89 4.85 -16.01
C GLY A 430 -18.32 6.18 -15.46
N ALA A 431 -18.63 6.52 -14.20
CA ALA A 431 -18.04 7.69 -13.54
C ALA A 431 -16.58 7.43 -13.16
N LYS A 432 -15.81 8.52 -13.07
CA LYS A 432 -14.42 8.50 -12.61
C LYS A 432 -14.32 8.72 -11.10
N VAL A 433 -13.24 8.23 -10.50
CA VAL A 433 -12.96 8.38 -9.06
C VAL A 433 -11.63 9.09 -8.84
N LEU A 434 -11.67 10.24 -8.15
CA LEU A 434 -10.50 10.88 -7.58
C LEU A 434 -10.50 10.67 -6.06
N LEU A 435 -9.38 10.22 -5.51
CA LEU A 435 -9.20 10.10 -4.07
C LEU A 435 -8.20 11.14 -3.56
N ASP A 436 -8.63 11.97 -2.61
CA ASP A 436 -7.72 12.76 -1.79
C ASP A 436 -7.10 11.83 -0.73
N ALA A 437 -5.85 11.42 -0.97
CA ALA A 437 -5.12 10.48 -0.14
C ALA A 437 -4.09 11.17 0.78
N CYS A 438 -4.24 12.48 1.03
CA CYS A 438 -3.33 13.24 1.89
C CYS A 438 -3.25 12.77 3.35
N GLN A 439 -4.18 11.92 3.79
CA GLN A 439 -4.22 11.35 5.15
C GLN A 439 -4.20 9.82 5.15
N SER A 440 -3.99 9.17 4.00
CA SER A 440 -3.75 7.73 3.92
C SER A 440 -2.33 7.43 3.47
N VAL A 441 -1.85 8.02 2.37
CA VAL A 441 -0.47 7.80 1.86
C VAL A 441 0.62 7.93 2.94
N PRO A 442 0.55 8.89 3.89
CA PRO A 442 1.57 8.98 4.94
C PRO A 442 1.47 7.93 6.06
N HIS A 443 0.33 7.26 6.20
CA HIS A 443 -0.10 6.62 7.45
C HIS A 443 -0.52 5.15 7.27
N MET A 444 -0.74 4.69 6.04
CA MET A 444 -1.13 3.32 5.73
C MET A 444 -0.65 2.90 4.34
N PRO A 445 -0.55 1.59 4.06
CA PRO A 445 -0.29 1.10 2.71
C PRO A 445 -1.35 1.59 1.73
N VAL A 446 -0.91 2.04 0.56
CA VAL A 446 -1.78 2.47 -0.54
C VAL A 446 -1.32 1.75 -1.80
N ASP A 447 -2.19 0.94 -2.38
CA ASP A 447 -1.96 0.25 -3.65
C ASP A 447 -2.92 0.79 -4.71
N VAL A 448 -2.40 1.66 -5.58
CA VAL A 448 -3.21 2.32 -6.60
C VAL A 448 -3.74 1.35 -7.67
N GLN A 449 -3.08 0.20 -7.88
CA GLN A 449 -3.52 -0.80 -8.85
C GLN A 449 -4.75 -1.56 -8.37
N THR A 450 -4.86 -1.81 -7.07
CA THR A 450 -5.98 -2.58 -6.49
C THR A 450 -7.11 -1.71 -5.95
N LEU A 451 -6.83 -0.46 -5.53
CA LEU A 451 -7.85 0.49 -5.07
C LEU A 451 -8.89 0.80 -6.16
N GLY A 452 -8.51 0.74 -7.43
CA GLY A 452 -9.43 0.90 -8.56
C GLY A 452 -9.89 2.35 -8.82
N ALA A 453 -9.26 3.34 -8.17
CA ALA A 453 -9.44 4.76 -8.45
C ALA A 453 -8.80 5.15 -9.80
N ASP A 454 -9.22 6.29 -10.35
CA ASP A 454 -8.68 6.84 -11.59
C ASP A 454 -7.55 7.84 -11.33
N TRP A 455 -7.64 8.59 -10.23
CA TRP A 455 -6.61 9.50 -9.73
C TRP A 455 -6.47 9.43 -8.22
N ILE A 456 -5.24 9.59 -7.73
CA ILE A 456 -4.89 9.73 -6.32
C ILE A 456 -3.96 10.92 -6.16
N VAL A 457 -4.18 11.73 -5.14
CA VAL A 457 -3.33 12.89 -4.83
C VAL A 457 -2.76 12.82 -3.42
N ALA A 458 -1.53 13.29 -3.25
CA ALA A 458 -0.88 13.40 -1.94
C ALA A 458 0.15 14.54 -1.88
N SER A 459 0.47 14.96 -0.66
CA SER A 459 1.40 16.06 -0.38
C SER A 459 2.59 15.55 0.42
N SER A 460 3.81 15.87 -0.03
CA SER A 460 5.05 15.42 0.59
C SER A 460 5.21 15.86 2.04
N HIS A 461 4.81 17.10 2.35
CA HIS A 461 4.95 17.67 3.69
C HIS A 461 4.15 16.93 4.78
N LYS A 462 3.23 16.05 4.42
CA LYS A 462 2.48 15.19 5.35
C LYS A 462 3.09 13.80 5.54
N MET A 463 4.03 13.39 4.69
CA MET A 463 4.70 12.09 4.69
C MET A 463 6.20 12.22 4.95
N MET A 464 6.57 13.01 5.95
CA MET A 464 7.95 13.31 6.37
C MET A 464 8.85 14.00 5.35
N GLY A 465 8.34 14.26 4.15
CA GLY A 465 9.06 14.96 3.09
C GLY A 465 8.94 16.49 3.18
N PRO A 466 9.63 17.20 2.27
CA PRO A 466 9.66 18.66 2.25
C PRO A 466 8.32 19.31 1.86
N THR A 467 8.19 20.60 2.18
CA THR A 467 7.17 21.45 1.55
C THR A 467 7.54 21.74 0.10
N GLY A 468 6.58 22.22 -0.70
CA GLY A 468 6.85 22.64 -2.07
C GLY A 468 6.80 21.53 -3.11
N ILE A 469 6.53 20.29 -2.69
CA ILE A 469 6.29 19.15 -3.58
C ILE A 469 5.12 18.27 -3.09
N GLY A 470 4.42 17.68 -4.04
CA GLY A 470 3.39 16.66 -3.91
C GLY A 470 3.25 15.94 -5.24
N PHE A 471 2.30 15.01 -5.35
CA PHE A 471 2.12 14.26 -6.58
C PHE A 471 0.66 13.97 -6.88
N LEU A 472 0.39 13.83 -8.17
CA LEU A 472 -0.77 13.18 -8.74
C LEU A 472 -0.30 11.81 -9.25
N TRP A 473 -0.91 10.73 -8.77
CA TRP A 473 -0.98 9.50 -9.52
C TRP A 473 -2.25 9.51 -10.38
N GLY A 474 -2.14 9.14 -11.64
CA GLY A 474 -3.30 8.91 -12.51
C GLY A 474 -3.02 7.80 -13.49
N ARG A 475 -4.04 6.98 -13.80
CA ARG A 475 -3.89 5.91 -14.79
C ARG A 475 -3.33 6.49 -16.10
N TYR A 476 -2.33 5.82 -16.67
CA TYR A 476 -1.59 6.37 -17.82
C TYR A 476 -2.52 6.72 -19.00
N ASP A 477 -3.54 5.89 -19.28
CA ASP A 477 -4.52 6.13 -20.35
C ASP A 477 -5.30 7.44 -20.16
N LEU A 478 -5.63 7.80 -18.91
CA LEU A 478 -6.31 9.05 -18.59
C LEU A 478 -5.38 10.24 -18.72
N LEU A 479 -4.17 10.14 -18.16
CA LEU A 479 -3.17 11.20 -18.28
C LEU A 479 -2.84 11.49 -19.75
N GLU A 480 -2.77 10.45 -20.58
CA GLU A 480 -2.50 10.58 -22.01
C GLU A 480 -3.66 11.26 -22.75
N SER A 481 -4.90 11.05 -22.32
CA SER A 481 -6.09 11.72 -22.88
C SER A 481 -6.25 13.18 -22.43
N MET A 482 -5.60 13.58 -21.34
CA MET A 482 -5.75 14.91 -20.75
C MET A 482 -4.88 15.95 -21.48
N PRO A 483 -5.43 17.13 -21.83
CA PRO A 483 -4.65 18.21 -22.44
C PRO A 483 -3.71 18.86 -21.41
N PRO A 484 -2.66 19.57 -21.85
CA PRO A 484 -1.77 20.29 -20.93
C PRO A 484 -2.52 21.30 -20.05
N TRP A 485 -1.96 21.56 -18.86
CA TRP A 485 -2.49 22.59 -17.95
C TRP A 485 -1.66 23.88 -18.00
N MET A 486 -0.44 23.83 -17.44
CA MET A 486 0.53 24.93 -17.51
C MET A 486 1.37 24.77 -18.79
N GLY A 487 1.59 25.87 -19.50
CA GLY A 487 2.41 25.90 -20.71
C GLY A 487 3.76 26.57 -20.47
N GLY A 488 4.83 26.01 -21.03
CA GLY A 488 6.18 26.55 -20.85
C GLY A 488 7.26 25.61 -21.36
N GLY A 489 8.50 25.82 -20.90
CA GLY A 489 9.60 24.90 -21.17
C GLY A 489 9.38 23.52 -20.54
N GLU A 490 10.18 22.54 -20.97
CA GLU A 490 10.15 21.13 -20.51
C GLU A 490 8.94 20.32 -20.99
N MET A 491 7.72 20.84 -20.87
CA MET A 491 6.47 20.11 -21.19
C MET A 491 6.15 19.96 -22.69
N ILE A 492 6.90 20.67 -23.54
CA ILE A 492 6.76 20.67 -25.00
C ILE A 492 7.52 19.50 -25.63
N GLN A 493 7.12 19.11 -26.84
CA GLN A 493 7.96 18.30 -27.72
C GLN A 493 8.68 19.21 -28.73
N ASP A 494 7.92 20.01 -29.47
CA ASP A 494 8.43 21.02 -30.42
C ASP A 494 7.69 22.35 -30.24
N VAL A 495 8.39 23.46 -30.50
CA VAL A 495 7.84 24.83 -30.41
C VAL A 495 8.10 25.58 -31.71
N PHE A 496 7.03 26.11 -32.30
CA PHE A 496 7.04 26.97 -33.48
C PHE A 496 6.50 28.36 -33.13
N LEU A 497 6.57 29.31 -34.07
CA LEU A 497 6.06 30.67 -33.84
C LEU A 497 4.53 30.73 -33.70
N ASP A 498 3.81 29.81 -34.35
CA ASP A 498 2.35 29.79 -34.45
C ASP A 498 1.67 28.67 -33.64
N HIS A 499 2.41 27.62 -33.26
CA HIS A 499 1.89 26.49 -32.47
C HIS A 499 3.00 25.74 -31.72
N SER A 500 2.60 24.84 -30.83
CA SER A 500 3.49 23.90 -30.14
C SER A 500 2.89 22.49 -30.14
N THR A 501 3.75 21.48 -30.08
CA THR A 501 3.39 20.10 -29.77
C THR A 501 3.84 19.76 -28.34
N TYR A 502 3.20 18.78 -27.71
CA TYR A 502 3.37 18.52 -26.28
C TYR A 502 3.97 17.13 -26.04
N ALA A 503 4.82 17.02 -25.02
CA ALA A 503 5.36 15.76 -24.58
C ALA A 503 4.24 14.80 -24.11
N ALA A 504 4.59 13.51 -23.99
CA ALA A 504 3.75 12.55 -23.29
C ALA A 504 3.77 12.78 -21.77
N PRO A 505 2.79 12.25 -21.01
CA PRO A 505 2.88 12.20 -19.57
C PRO A 505 4.14 11.44 -19.09
N PRO A 506 4.72 11.85 -17.95
CA PRO A 506 4.25 12.89 -17.04
C PRO A 506 4.70 14.32 -17.43
N MET A 507 5.73 14.44 -18.27
CA MET A 507 6.35 15.73 -18.65
C MET A 507 5.35 16.76 -19.20
N ARG A 508 4.28 16.32 -19.89
CA ARG A 508 3.19 17.21 -20.36
C ARG A 508 2.65 18.16 -19.27
N PHE A 509 2.72 17.74 -18.02
CA PHE A 509 2.12 18.44 -16.88
C PHE A 509 3.15 19.12 -15.97
N GLU A 510 4.45 19.02 -16.28
CA GLU A 510 5.55 19.56 -15.48
C GLU A 510 6.23 20.71 -16.24
N ALA A 511 5.55 21.85 -16.29
CA ALA A 511 6.02 23.02 -17.05
C ALA A 511 7.10 23.80 -16.29
N GLY A 512 8.24 24.02 -16.93
CA GLY A 512 9.38 24.78 -16.39
C GLY A 512 10.31 23.94 -15.53
N THR A 513 11.28 24.60 -14.90
CA THR A 513 12.20 23.94 -13.97
C THR A 513 11.43 23.45 -12.73
N PRO A 514 11.49 22.14 -12.40
CA PRO A 514 10.74 21.59 -11.29
C PRO A 514 11.41 21.88 -9.94
N ALA A 515 10.73 21.51 -8.85
CA ALA A 515 11.29 21.53 -7.49
C ALA A 515 12.21 20.30 -7.29
N ILE A 516 13.42 20.37 -7.87
CA ILE A 516 14.33 19.22 -8.02
C ILE A 516 14.77 18.66 -6.66
N ALA A 517 15.26 19.53 -5.76
CA ALA A 517 15.72 19.13 -4.44
C ALA A 517 14.56 18.54 -3.60
N GLU A 518 13.38 19.14 -3.73
CA GLU A 518 12.19 18.72 -3.01
C GLU A 518 11.70 17.35 -3.49
N ALA A 519 11.73 17.08 -4.80
CA ALA A 519 11.43 15.75 -5.33
C ALA A 519 12.41 14.70 -4.80
N ILE A 520 13.71 15.00 -4.79
CA ILE A 520 14.74 14.12 -4.19
C ILE A 520 14.45 13.88 -2.70
N GLY A 521 14.10 14.93 -1.94
CA GLY A 521 13.70 14.83 -0.54
C GLY A 521 12.44 14.00 -0.33
N LEU A 522 11.44 14.10 -1.22
CA LEU A 522 10.26 13.23 -1.23
C LEU A 522 10.64 11.77 -1.48
N GLY A 523 11.53 11.51 -2.44
CA GLY A 523 12.05 10.16 -2.69
C GLY A 523 12.74 9.57 -1.45
N ALA A 524 13.56 10.36 -0.74
CA ALA A 524 14.16 9.94 0.52
C ALA A 524 13.12 9.69 1.63
N ALA A 525 12.02 10.44 1.66
CA ALA A 525 10.93 10.22 2.61
C ALA A 525 10.16 8.91 2.30
N CYS A 526 9.94 8.60 1.02
CA CYS A 526 9.40 7.31 0.59
C CYS A 526 10.31 6.14 1.02
N ASP A 527 11.63 6.25 0.80
CA ASP A 527 12.58 5.23 1.25
C ASP A 527 12.56 5.07 2.77
N TYR A 528 12.51 6.19 3.50
CA TYR A 528 12.47 6.19 4.97
C TYR A 528 11.24 5.43 5.50
N LEU A 529 10.04 5.80 5.03
CA LEU A 529 8.80 5.14 5.42
C LEU A 529 8.75 3.68 4.96
N SER A 530 9.23 3.37 3.75
CA SER A 530 9.35 1.99 3.26
C SER A 530 10.32 1.14 4.09
N SER A 531 11.39 1.75 4.63
CA SER A 531 12.36 1.04 5.48
C SER A 531 11.78 0.66 6.85
N ILE A 532 10.82 1.45 7.35
CA ILE A 532 10.02 1.10 8.53
C ILE A 532 8.99 0.03 8.15
N GLY A 533 8.42 0.14 6.95
CA GLY A 533 7.32 -0.69 6.45
C GLY A 533 5.98 -0.04 6.77
N MET A 534 5.17 0.23 5.74
CA MET A 534 3.90 0.96 5.91
C MET A 534 2.86 0.19 6.74
N ASP A 535 2.91 -1.14 6.75
CA ASP A 535 2.08 -1.96 7.66
C ASP A 535 2.45 -1.71 9.13
N THR A 536 3.75 -1.58 9.42
CA THR A 536 4.26 -1.29 10.76
C THR A 536 3.94 0.14 11.18
N VAL A 537 4.09 1.10 10.26
CA VAL A 537 3.63 2.49 10.47
C VAL A 537 2.14 2.50 10.81
N HIS A 538 1.32 1.81 10.02
CA HIS A 538 -0.12 1.76 10.22
C HIS A 538 -0.51 1.13 11.55
N ALA A 539 0.06 -0.03 11.89
CA ALA A 539 -0.20 -0.73 13.14
C ALA A 539 0.20 0.11 14.38
N TYR A 540 1.32 0.83 14.29
CA TYR A 540 1.73 1.75 15.34
C TYR A 540 0.76 2.92 15.48
N GLU A 541 0.38 3.52 14.36
CA GLU A 541 -0.54 4.65 14.36
C GLU A 541 -1.94 4.25 14.84
N ASP A 542 -2.40 3.02 14.56
CA ASP A 542 -3.62 2.45 15.14
C ASP A 542 -3.52 2.32 16.67
N ASP A 543 -2.40 1.80 17.22
CA ASP A 543 -2.19 1.70 18.67
C ASP A 543 -2.16 3.07 19.36
N ILE A 544 -1.31 3.99 18.88
CA ILE A 544 -1.18 5.32 19.50
C ILE A 544 -2.43 6.18 19.27
N GLY A 545 -3.10 6.02 18.13
CA GLY A 545 -4.36 6.69 17.82
C GLY A 545 -5.51 6.20 18.71
N THR A 546 -5.58 4.89 18.95
CA THR A 546 -6.52 4.29 19.91
C THR A 546 -6.23 4.75 21.33
N TYR A 547 -4.95 4.82 21.71
CA TYR A 547 -4.55 5.34 23.02
C TYR A 547 -4.95 6.81 23.20
N LEU A 548 -4.65 7.68 22.23
CA LEU A 548 -5.07 9.08 22.21
C LEU A 548 -6.59 9.20 22.36
N TYR A 549 -7.36 8.45 21.56
CA TYR A 549 -8.81 8.50 21.60
C TYR A 549 -9.35 8.12 22.99
N ASN A 550 -8.87 7.00 23.55
CA ASN A 550 -9.34 6.51 24.85
C ASN A 550 -9.00 7.47 25.99
N GLN A 551 -7.78 8.01 26.01
CA GLN A 551 -7.38 8.97 27.04
C GLN A 551 -8.17 10.27 26.94
N LEU A 552 -8.42 10.75 25.72
CA LEU A 552 -9.20 11.97 25.46
C LEU A 552 -10.68 11.78 25.80
N ALA A 553 -11.26 10.62 25.46
CA ALA A 553 -12.66 10.29 25.77
C ALA A 553 -12.92 10.17 27.28
N ALA A 554 -11.89 9.85 28.07
CA ALA A 554 -11.97 9.81 29.53
C ALA A 554 -11.93 11.21 30.19
N VAL A 555 -11.65 12.27 29.44
CA VAL A 555 -11.69 13.65 29.96
C VAL A 555 -13.14 14.15 29.98
N PRO A 556 -13.68 14.57 31.15
CA PRO A 556 -15.04 15.09 31.24
C PRO A 556 -15.28 16.26 30.29
N LYS A 557 -16.52 16.41 29.82
CA LYS A 557 -16.97 17.52 28.94
C LYS A 557 -16.30 17.56 27.56
N VAL A 558 -15.47 16.58 27.21
CA VAL A 558 -14.90 16.47 25.86
C VAL A 558 -15.87 15.74 24.93
N THR A 559 -16.10 16.33 23.77
CA THR A 559 -16.76 15.67 22.63
C THR A 559 -15.73 15.44 21.53
N ILE A 560 -15.53 14.18 21.15
CA ILE A 560 -14.68 13.80 20.01
C ILE A 560 -15.56 13.64 18.77
N TYR A 561 -15.09 14.16 17.63
CA TYR A 561 -15.75 14.01 16.33
C TYR A 561 -15.19 12.82 15.54
N GLY A 562 -16.06 12.19 14.75
CA GLY A 562 -15.76 10.99 13.97
C GLY A 562 -15.98 9.68 14.73
N PRO A 563 -15.78 8.54 14.05
CA PRO A 563 -16.05 7.22 14.61
C PRO A 563 -15.04 6.83 15.70
N PRO A 564 -15.42 5.95 16.65
CA PRO A 564 -14.47 5.39 17.61
C PRO A 564 -13.47 4.45 16.92
N PRO A 565 -12.33 4.13 17.56
CA PRO A 565 -11.35 3.17 17.02
C PRO A 565 -11.94 1.78 16.74
N THR A 566 -13.02 1.40 17.43
CA THR A 566 -13.72 0.12 17.22
C THR A 566 -14.55 0.07 15.93
N ALA A 567 -14.54 1.13 15.11
CA ALA A 567 -15.20 1.10 13.80
C ALA A 567 -14.57 0.02 12.89
N PRO A 568 -15.35 -0.62 12.00
CA PRO A 568 -14.86 -1.76 11.21
C PRO A 568 -13.61 -1.50 10.37
N ARG A 569 -13.36 -0.24 9.99
CA ARG A 569 -12.18 0.19 9.21
C ARG A 569 -11.17 0.98 10.04
N GLY A 570 -11.32 0.99 11.36
CA GLY A 570 -10.51 1.78 12.27
C GLY A 570 -10.68 3.29 12.09
N ARG A 571 -9.67 4.05 12.51
CA ARG A 571 -9.59 5.51 12.29
C ARG A 571 -8.13 5.95 12.15
N ALA A 572 -7.93 7.12 11.57
CA ALA A 572 -6.64 7.80 11.60
C ALA A 572 -6.23 8.16 13.03
N ALA A 573 -4.92 8.23 13.27
CA ALA A 573 -4.29 8.60 14.54
C ALA A 573 -4.41 10.12 14.86
N LEU A 574 -5.63 10.63 14.81
CA LEU A 574 -5.98 12.01 15.14
C LEU A 574 -7.32 12.04 15.87
N ALA A 575 -7.59 13.11 16.61
CA ALA A 575 -8.88 13.39 17.22
C ALA A 575 -9.18 14.88 17.09
N ALA A 576 -10.23 15.22 16.34
CA ALA A 576 -10.85 16.53 16.42
C ALA A 576 -11.86 16.54 17.58
N PHE A 577 -11.83 17.56 18.42
CA PHE A 577 -12.64 17.61 19.63
C PHE A 577 -13.00 19.04 20.03
N ASN A 578 -14.00 19.15 20.90
CA ASN A 578 -14.31 20.37 21.63
C ASN A 578 -14.51 20.04 23.12
N VAL A 579 -14.27 21.04 23.97
CA VAL A 579 -14.61 21.00 25.39
C VAL A 579 -15.84 21.86 25.62
N GLU A 580 -16.83 21.33 26.33
CA GLU A 580 -18.05 22.09 26.65
C GLU A 580 -17.72 23.43 27.32
N GLY A 581 -18.27 24.52 26.78
CA GLY A 581 -18.11 25.87 27.32
C GLY A 581 -16.80 26.58 26.96
N LEU A 582 -15.84 25.91 26.29
CA LEU A 582 -14.56 26.51 25.92
C LEU A 582 -14.39 26.64 24.41
N HIS A 583 -13.82 27.77 23.96
CA HIS A 583 -13.50 27.95 22.55
C HIS A 583 -12.21 27.19 22.20
N ALA A 584 -12.20 26.49 21.06
CA ALA A 584 -11.05 25.67 20.63
C ALA A 584 -9.72 26.43 20.57
N THR A 585 -9.75 27.72 20.23
CA THR A 585 -8.57 28.58 20.20
C THR A 585 -7.99 28.83 21.59
N ASP A 586 -8.84 29.01 22.59
CA ASP A 586 -8.40 29.22 23.98
C ASP A 586 -7.74 27.96 24.52
N VAL A 587 -8.36 26.80 24.26
CA VAL A 587 -7.79 25.48 24.59
C VAL A 587 -6.42 25.30 23.93
N SER A 588 -6.31 25.57 22.63
CA SER A 588 -5.04 25.38 21.91
C SER A 588 -3.95 26.36 22.37
N THR A 589 -4.32 27.57 22.78
CA THR A 589 -3.37 28.58 23.27
C THR A 589 -2.78 28.19 24.63
N LEU A 590 -3.61 27.69 25.55
CA LEU A 590 -3.11 27.23 26.86
C LEU A 590 -2.30 25.93 26.74
N LEU A 591 -2.66 25.04 25.81
CA LEU A 591 -1.85 23.87 25.49
C LEU A 591 -0.47 24.25 24.94
N ASP A 592 -0.39 25.25 24.04
CA ASP A 592 0.89 25.73 23.51
C ASP A 592 1.79 26.25 24.64
N ASN A 593 1.25 27.03 25.59
CA ASN A 593 1.99 27.50 26.76
C ASN A 593 2.60 26.37 27.61
N ALA A 594 2.01 25.17 27.56
CA ALA A 594 2.52 23.97 28.23
C ALA A 594 3.45 23.11 27.33
N GLY A 595 3.86 23.62 26.16
CA GLY A 595 4.71 22.93 25.18
C GLY A 595 3.96 21.97 24.24
N VAL A 596 2.62 21.97 24.27
CA VAL A 596 1.79 21.03 23.50
C VAL A 596 1.19 21.70 22.26
N ALA A 597 1.74 21.37 21.09
CA ALA A 597 1.30 21.91 19.81
C ALA A 597 0.12 21.11 19.23
N VAL A 598 -1.09 21.65 19.35
CA VAL A 598 -2.32 21.21 18.66
C VAL A 598 -2.82 22.30 17.73
N ARG A 599 -3.86 22.03 16.93
CA ARG A 599 -4.46 23.02 16.04
C ARG A 599 -5.90 23.35 16.42
N SER A 600 -6.27 24.63 16.38
CA SER A 600 -7.66 25.08 16.41
C SER A 600 -8.13 25.58 15.05
N GLY A 601 -9.44 25.54 14.83
CA GLY A 601 -10.10 26.14 13.68
C GLY A 601 -11.02 25.16 12.98
N HIS A 602 -11.23 25.37 11.69
CA HIS A 602 -12.07 24.48 10.88
C HIS A 602 -11.25 23.47 10.07
N HIS A 603 -9.93 23.39 10.23
CA HIS A 603 -9.04 22.41 9.55
C HIS A 603 -9.26 22.30 8.03
N CYS A 604 -9.55 23.42 7.38
CA CYS A 604 -9.96 23.47 5.97
C CYS A 604 -11.17 22.58 5.60
N THR A 605 -12.08 22.34 6.54
CA THR A 605 -13.35 21.60 6.40
C THR A 605 -14.51 22.43 6.97
N GLN A 606 -14.58 23.71 6.61
CA GLN A 606 -15.63 24.63 7.12
C GLN A 606 -17.07 24.12 6.88
N PRO A 607 -17.43 23.53 5.71
CA PRO A 607 -18.75 22.93 5.52
C PRO A 607 -19.06 21.80 6.51
N LEU A 608 -18.08 20.96 6.85
CA LEU A 608 -18.22 19.92 7.87
C LEU A 608 -18.51 20.52 9.24
N HIS A 609 -17.76 21.54 9.65
CA HIS A 609 -17.97 22.20 10.94
C HIS A 609 -19.38 22.82 11.03
N ARG A 610 -19.85 23.42 9.93
CA ARG A 610 -21.24 23.88 9.82
C ARG A 610 -22.25 22.75 9.91
N PHE A 611 -21.97 21.60 9.27
CA PHE A 611 -22.82 20.40 9.32
C PHE A 611 -22.91 19.83 10.75
N LEU A 612 -21.80 19.84 11.49
CA LEU A 612 -21.71 19.41 12.89
C LEU A 612 -22.27 20.46 13.88
N GLY A 613 -22.65 21.66 13.41
CA GLY A 613 -23.19 22.72 14.25
C GLY A 613 -22.16 23.41 15.15
N VAL A 614 -20.87 23.36 14.80
CA VAL A 614 -19.79 23.96 15.60
C VAL A 614 -18.95 24.97 14.82
N PRO A 615 -18.50 26.08 15.45
CA PRO A 615 -17.75 27.11 14.74
C PRO A 615 -16.31 26.71 14.42
N ALA A 616 -15.70 25.89 15.28
CA ALA A 616 -14.33 25.39 15.19
C ALA A 616 -14.19 24.13 16.06
N SER A 617 -13.08 23.41 15.91
CA SER A 617 -12.65 22.34 16.81
C SER A 617 -11.15 22.45 17.09
N ALA A 618 -10.71 21.92 18.23
CA ALA A 618 -9.31 21.59 18.46
C ALA A 618 -9.00 20.25 17.78
N ARG A 619 -7.76 20.01 17.39
CA ARG A 619 -7.33 18.73 16.80
C ARG A 619 -5.92 18.38 17.25
N ALA A 620 -5.81 17.22 17.89
CA ALA A 620 -4.55 16.52 18.13
C ALA A 620 -4.38 15.43 17.05
N SER A 621 -3.19 15.32 16.47
CA SER A 621 -2.88 14.39 15.38
C SER A 621 -1.47 13.85 15.55
N CYS A 622 -1.37 12.55 15.73
CA CYS A 622 -0.14 11.79 15.92
C CYS A 622 0.56 11.52 14.58
N SER A 623 1.80 11.04 14.66
CA SER A 623 2.52 10.37 13.59
C SER A 623 3.34 9.21 14.19
N VAL A 624 4.06 8.46 13.36
CA VAL A 624 4.89 7.32 13.80
C VAL A 624 6.01 7.67 14.80
N TYR A 625 6.33 8.94 15.04
CA TYR A 625 7.25 9.40 16.11
C TYR A 625 6.54 9.93 17.37
N THR A 626 5.21 9.95 17.40
CA THR A 626 4.44 10.39 18.58
C THR A 626 4.37 9.26 19.60
N THR A 627 4.74 9.52 20.85
CA THR A 627 4.81 8.48 21.89
C THR A 627 3.62 8.53 22.83
N ARG A 628 3.43 7.48 23.65
CA ARG A 628 2.39 7.52 24.71
C ARG A 628 2.66 8.62 25.74
N ALA A 629 3.93 8.93 26.00
CA ALA A 629 4.31 10.03 26.88
C ALA A 629 3.89 11.40 26.31
N ASP A 630 3.98 11.60 24.98
CA ASP A 630 3.43 12.78 24.32
C ASP A 630 1.90 12.89 24.55
N VAL A 631 1.17 11.77 24.41
CA VAL A 631 -0.28 11.72 24.67
C VAL A 631 -0.60 12.02 26.13
N ASP A 632 0.12 11.43 27.08
CA ASP A 632 -0.09 11.66 28.51
C ASP A 632 0.18 13.12 28.89
N ALA A 633 1.24 13.72 28.35
CA ALA A 633 1.56 15.14 28.55
C ALA A 633 0.45 16.05 28.00
N PHE A 634 -0.07 15.75 26.81
CA PHE A 634 -1.23 16.44 26.25
C PHE A 634 -2.47 16.34 27.14
N ILE A 635 -2.78 15.14 27.64
CA ILE A 635 -3.98 14.91 28.47
C ILE A 635 -3.86 15.60 29.83
N ALA A 636 -2.66 15.63 30.42
CA ALA A 636 -2.39 16.39 31.64
C ALA A 636 -2.61 17.89 31.39
N ALA A 637 -1.97 18.45 30.36
CA ALA A 637 -2.10 19.87 30.02
C ALA A 637 -3.54 20.28 29.66
N LEU A 638 -4.30 19.38 29.02
CA LEU A 638 -5.72 19.62 28.72
C LEU A 638 -6.56 19.67 29.98
N LYS A 639 -6.34 18.77 30.95
CA LYS A 639 -7.06 18.79 32.23
C LYS A 639 -6.76 20.07 33.02
N ASP A 640 -5.51 20.51 33.04
CA ASP A 640 -5.10 21.76 33.69
C ASP A 640 -5.73 22.98 33.00
N THR A 641 -5.79 22.98 31.67
CA THR A 641 -6.48 23.99 30.85
C THR A 641 -7.96 24.09 31.21
N ILE A 642 -8.64 22.96 31.36
CA ILE A 642 -10.07 22.92 31.74
C ILE A 642 -10.26 23.47 33.15
N ALA A 643 -9.44 23.01 34.11
CA ALA A 643 -9.51 23.47 35.50
C ALA A 643 -9.29 24.99 35.61
N PHE A 644 -8.33 25.55 34.86
CA PHE A 644 -8.07 26.99 34.82
C PHE A 644 -9.31 27.79 34.41
N PHE A 645 -10.02 27.38 33.36
CA PHE A 645 -11.21 28.10 32.92
C PHE A 645 -12.41 27.91 33.86
N GLU A 646 -12.51 26.77 34.54
CA GLU A 646 -13.53 26.56 35.58
C GLU A 646 -13.30 27.49 36.78
N GLU A 647 -12.05 27.68 37.20
CA GLU A 647 -11.70 28.63 38.27
C GLU A 647 -11.99 30.08 37.87
N VAL A 648 -11.53 30.50 36.67
CA VAL A 648 -11.76 31.87 36.17
C VAL A 648 -13.24 32.17 35.94
N GLY A 649 -14.04 31.19 35.49
CA GLY A 649 -15.49 31.35 35.30
C GLY A 649 -16.30 31.34 36.60
N SER A 650 -15.71 30.91 37.71
CA SER A 650 -16.34 30.88 39.05
C SER A 650 -16.06 32.12 39.90
N MET A 651 -15.06 32.92 39.51
CA MET A 651 -14.75 34.25 40.06
C MET A 651 -15.58 35.33 39.38
#